data_AF-A0A5N1J8Z3-F1
#
_entry.id   AF-A0A5N1J8Z3-F1
#
_cell.length_a   1.000
_cell.length_b   1.000
_cell.length_c   1.000
_cell.angle_alpha   90.00
_cell.angle_beta   90.00
_cell.angle_gamma   90.00
#
_symmetry.space_group_name_H-M   'P 1'
#
loop_
_entity.id
_entity.type
_entity.pdbx_description
1 polymer ?
#
loop_
_entity_poly.entity_id
_entity_poly.type
_entity_poly.pdbx_seq_one_letter_code
_entity_poly.pdbx_strand_id
1 'polypeptide(L)'
;MRTPLYSFLFVIFSSVGYAQTQPVYQDKPYWQDYSIKFYADKPNGDLLEAQADRNGAIQILTSKGDLLHPHDGQFLYPGTLQPDNTFRFMKDKKLTALGSYQQQFVYLSDQVVFANAWAGKLFSAHGLPNAKFFQGGPDFTFLVSDGTSLNLLKDSKSLWKGSLPGDETVAIRYQPGANQFWVLGKKSLYTLSVSGTKLTKVLDGAGFTALDVTNQGKKVIVGTNDGYLEFDVATKKQVGTVRRKLPWTEITAVAEVDGKLWFGSTKGAFALRADGKFDYYNGERWLPGDEVTHISKGPKNSVLILTKAGLGQICFKQMTLYDKAVFFDNQVRSRHIRVGFNSTLDRMEKGNLATGYLDDSDNDGLWTAMYLGGEIFRYAATKDPEALQNCRESLDAMERLYTITPVPGFPARSFERSGHMKELSDSERWQHASDKEWDWKSTTSSDEVIGHIFAFGAMAELIPDKNLKSRAITLIDTLMSHIISHDMYLIDFDGKPTMWGKWNPAYVNSFPTNVGDRKLNSSNITAMLQTAYHFTKKEKYKKKLLDLMQKHGYLTNQMRSMNEIGKAPADADEHAKHMSDGWNHSDDEMYFVGYWGLYRYALNDTLKAKYKQQIIDHWQAERPEKEGAWNIFTALTGTKEFDLNEAAWYLREHPLDLIDWSIQNSHRKDIELLPENFRRQTTKEVLPPDERPIQRHNGNMFNLDRKGRSGGSENSAGDIWLLPYWMGRYLGVISAPVK
;
A
#
# COMPACT_ATOMS: atom_id res chain seq x y z
N MET A 1 -14.71 41.75 75.04
CA MET A 1 -13.36 41.16 75.08
C MET A 1 -13.53 39.64 75.06
N ARG A 2 -13.38 38.99 73.90
CA ARG A 2 -13.30 37.52 73.74
C ARG A 2 -12.83 37.21 72.31
N THR A 3 -11.61 36.71 72.24
CA THR A 3 -10.83 36.31 71.06
C THR A 3 -11.34 34.98 70.49
N PRO A 4 -11.40 34.77 69.17
CA PRO A 4 -11.66 33.45 68.60
C PRO A 4 -10.36 32.71 68.26
N LEU A 5 -10.40 31.40 68.54
CA LEU A 5 -9.38 30.40 68.30
C LEU A 5 -9.41 30.00 66.81
N TYR A 6 -8.28 30.07 66.09
CA TYR A 6 -8.15 29.56 64.73
C TYR A 6 -7.62 28.11 64.75
N SER A 7 -8.43 27.17 64.26
CA SER A 7 -8.02 25.78 63.99
C SER A 7 -7.42 25.67 62.60
N PHE A 8 -6.17 25.24 62.50
CA PHE A 8 -5.49 24.88 61.25
C PHE A 8 -5.93 23.48 60.79
N LEU A 9 -6.53 23.38 59.60
CA LEU A 9 -6.79 22.12 58.91
C LEU A 9 -5.57 21.76 58.04
N PHE A 10 -4.93 20.64 58.32
CA PHE A 10 -3.91 20.05 57.42
C PHE A 10 -4.63 19.32 56.28
N VAL A 11 -4.45 19.80 55.04
CA VAL A 11 -4.89 19.11 53.83
C VAL A 11 -3.75 18.19 53.36
N ILE A 12 -3.95 16.88 53.49
CA ILE A 12 -3.08 15.86 52.91
C ILE A 12 -3.40 15.78 51.41
N PHE A 13 -2.50 16.29 50.57
CA PHE A 13 -2.54 16.02 49.13
C PHE A 13 -2.09 14.58 48.88
N SER A 14 -3.04 13.67 48.71
CA SER A 14 -2.81 12.36 48.12
C SER A 14 -2.55 12.54 46.62
N SER A 15 -1.29 12.43 46.21
CA SER A 15 -0.87 12.31 44.82
C SER A 15 -1.33 10.95 44.27
N VAL A 16 -2.53 10.93 43.70
CA VAL A 16 -2.97 9.83 42.83
C VAL A 16 -2.07 9.87 41.60
N GLY A 17 -1.09 8.98 41.54
CA GLY A 17 -0.35 8.73 40.32
C GLY A 17 -1.33 8.22 39.27
N TYR A 18 -1.76 9.08 38.35
CA TYR A 18 -2.48 8.65 37.16
C TYR A 18 -1.60 7.63 36.44
N ALA A 19 -2.07 6.39 36.35
CA ALA A 19 -1.48 5.40 35.47
C ALA A 19 -1.53 5.98 34.06
N GLN A 20 -0.35 6.34 33.54
CA GLN A 20 -0.24 7.01 32.25
C GLN A 20 -0.63 6.02 31.14
N THR A 21 -1.68 6.35 30.40
CA THR A 21 -2.30 5.50 29.35
C THR A 21 -1.41 5.40 28.11
N GLN A 22 -1.55 4.30 27.34
CA GLN A 22 -0.89 4.16 26.03
C GLN A 22 -1.29 5.31 25.08
N PRO A 23 -0.42 5.69 24.12
CA PRO A 23 -0.76 6.68 23.12
C PRO A 23 -1.92 6.20 22.24
N VAL A 24 -2.73 7.15 21.75
CA VAL A 24 -3.90 6.88 20.91
C VAL A 24 -3.80 7.69 19.63
N TYR A 25 -3.81 6.99 18.49
CA TYR A 25 -3.88 7.61 17.17
C TYR A 25 -5.30 8.15 16.96
N GLN A 26 -5.40 9.45 16.67
CA GLN A 26 -6.67 10.09 16.37
C GLN A 26 -7.00 9.87 14.89
N ASP A 27 -8.05 9.11 14.62
CA ASP A 27 -8.49 8.74 13.27
C ASP A 27 -9.14 9.94 12.56
N LYS A 28 -8.30 10.85 12.05
CA LYS A 28 -8.69 12.08 11.34
C LYS A 28 -8.63 11.86 9.83
N PRO A 29 -9.46 12.58 9.05
CA PRO A 29 -9.39 12.52 7.60
C PRO A 29 -7.99 12.87 7.06
N TYR A 30 -7.50 12.05 6.14
CA TYR A 30 -6.28 12.26 5.37
C TYR A 30 -6.59 12.12 3.87
N TRP A 31 -5.71 12.65 3.01
CA TRP A 31 -5.84 12.50 1.57
C TRP A 31 -5.38 11.11 1.15
N GLN A 32 -6.31 10.30 0.64
CA GLN A 32 -6.04 9.04 -0.04
C GLN A 32 -6.07 9.27 -1.53
N ASP A 33 -5.00 8.89 -2.20
CA ASP A 33 -4.93 8.82 -3.65
C ASP A 33 -5.37 7.46 -4.20
N TYR A 34 -5.85 7.49 -5.43
CA TYR A 34 -6.18 6.33 -6.25
C TYR A 34 -6.14 6.73 -7.73
N SER A 35 -6.06 5.75 -8.64
CA SER A 35 -6.00 6.03 -10.07
C SER A 35 -7.24 5.57 -10.83
N ILE A 36 -7.72 6.42 -11.74
CA ILE A 36 -8.62 6.04 -12.83
C ILE A 36 -7.79 6.04 -14.12
N LYS A 37 -7.74 4.89 -14.80
CA LYS A 37 -6.90 4.69 -15.98
C LYS A 37 -7.74 4.65 -17.24
N PHE A 38 -7.24 5.27 -18.31
CA PHE A 38 -7.84 5.25 -19.64
C PHE A 38 -6.79 4.83 -20.67
N TYR A 39 -6.98 3.67 -21.31
CA TYR A 39 -6.02 3.17 -22.31
C TYR A 39 -6.29 3.74 -23.70
N ALA A 40 -5.23 4.01 -24.44
CA ALA A 40 -5.32 4.24 -25.88
C ALA A 40 -5.57 2.92 -26.62
N ASP A 41 -6.39 2.95 -27.68
CA ASP A 41 -6.65 1.77 -28.54
C ASP A 41 -5.36 1.24 -29.18
N LYS A 42 -4.46 2.14 -29.60
CA LYS A 42 -3.14 1.80 -30.15
C LYS A 42 -2.06 2.63 -29.47
N PRO A 43 -1.31 2.07 -28.51
CA PRO A 43 -0.20 2.78 -27.86
C PRO A 43 0.97 2.90 -28.85
N ASN A 44 0.94 3.93 -29.69
CA ASN A 44 1.95 4.24 -30.69
C ASN A 44 2.81 5.46 -30.28
N GLY A 45 2.61 5.98 -29.07
CA GLY A 45 3.31 7.16 -28.55
C GLY A 45 2.88 8.49 -29.19
N ASP A 46 1.68 8.57 -29.77
CA ASP A 46 1.19 9.81 -30.40
C ASP A 46 0.51 10.79 -29.42
N LEU A 47 0.31 10.46 -28.15
CA LEU A 47 -0.35 11.34 -27.17
C LEU A 47 0.57 12.48 -26.69
N LEU A 48 0.16 13.73 -26.94
CA LEU A 48 0.97 14.92 -26.66
C LEU A 48 0.59 15.61 -25.34
N GLU A 49 -0.66 16.04 -25.22
CA GLU A 49 -1.11 16.93 -24.14
C GLU A 49 -2.51 16.53 -23.68
N ALA A 50 -2.75 16.60 -22.37
CA ALA A 50 -4.06 16.39 -21.77
C ALA A 50 -4.40 17.59 -20.90
N GLN A 51 -5.61 18.14 -21.06
CA GLN A 51 -6.09 19.30 -20.32
C GLN A 51 -7.50 19.05 -19.79
N ALA A 52 -7.86 19.75 -18.72
CA ALA A 52 -9.23 19.83 -18.24
C ALA A 52 -9.76 21.28 -18.31
N ASP A 53 -11.05 21.43 -18.58
CA ASP A 53 -11.76 22.71 -18.50
C ASP A 53 -12.45 22.90 -17.14
N ARG A 54 -13.07 24.07 -16.93
CA ARG A 54 -13.82 24.42 -15.71
C ARG A 54 -15.04 23.54 -15.44
N ASN A 55 -15.55 22.85 -16.46
CA ASN A 55 -16.72 21.96 -16.35
C ASN A 55 -16.29 20.52 -16.06
N GLY A 56 -14.98 20.26 -16.08
CA GLY A 56 -14.38 18.96 -15.86
C GLY A 56 -14.37 18.06 -17.09
N ALA A 57 -14.62 18.60 -18.29
CA ALA A 57 -14.32 17.91 -19.53
C ALA A 57 -12.80 17.75 -19.63
N ILE A 58 -12.35 16.61 -20.15
CA ILE A 58 -10.93 16.32 -20.39
C ILE A 58 -10.76 16.07 -21.90
N GLN A 59 -9.78 16.75 -22.49
CA GLN A 59 -9.37 16.52 -23.87
C GLN A 59 -7.89 16.15 -23.93
N ILE A 60 -7.57 15.27 -24.86
CA ILE A 60 -6.21 14.80 -25.15
C ILE A 60 -5.92 15.08 -26.62
N LEU A 61 -4.78 15.67 -26.92
CA LEU A 61 -4.30 15.93 -28.27
C LEU A 61 -3.30 14.85 -28.71
N THR A 62 -3.44 14.36 -29.95
CA THR A 62 -2.46 13.48 -30.58
C THR A 62 -1.50 14.25 -31.50
N SER A 63 -0.35 13.66 -31.83
CA SER A 63 0.65 14.21 -32.76
C SER A 63 0.16 14.31 -34.21
N LYS A 64 -0.98 13.69 -34.53
CA LYS A 64 -1.67 13.81 -35.82
C LYS A 64 -2.64 14.99 -35.86
N GLY A 65 -2.87 15.65 -34.73
CA GLY A 65 -3.84 16.73 -34.59
C GLY A 65 -5.26 16.27 -34.25
N ASP A 66 -5.44 14.99 -33.89
CA ASP A 66 -6.73 14.45 -33.47
C ASP A 66 -6.99 14.76 -31.98
N LEU A 67 -8.26 14.99 -31.62
CA LEU A 67 -8.69 15.13 -30.23
C LEU A 67 -9.32 13.81 -29.76
N LEU A 68 -8.98 13.43 -28.53
CA LEU A 68 -9.57 12.30 -27.82
C LEU A 68 -10.18 12.78 -26.49
N HIS A 69 -11.10 11.97 -25.95
CA HIS A 69 -11.65 12.15 -24.61
C HIS A 69 -11.69 10.82 -23.82
N PRO A 70 -11.73 10.86 -22.49
CA PRO A 70 -11.92 9.66 -21.67
C PRO A 70 -13.35 9.09 -21.80
N HIS A 71 -13.47 7.76 -21.85
CA HIS A 71 -14.75 7.04 -21.93
C HIS A 71 -14.76 5.84 -20.97
N ASP A 72 -15.87 5.66 -20.23
CA ASP A 72 -16.17 4.51 -19.37
C ASP A 72 -15.08 4.08 -18.38
N GLY A 73 -14.36 5.05 -17.79
CA GLY A 73 -13.36 4.79 -16.77
C GLY A 73 -13.85 5.09 -15.35
N GLN A 74 -13.57 4.17 -14.44
CA GLN A 74 -13.80 4.32 -12.99
C GLN A 74 -12.68 3.61 -12.21
N PHE A 75 -12.61 3.85 -10.90
CA PHE A 75 -11.62 3.17 -10.07
C PHE A 75 -11.79 1.64 -10.17
N LEU A 76 -10.69 0.92 -10.40
CA LEU A 76 -10.62 -0.54 -10.66
C LEU A 76 -11.27 -1.05 -11.97
N TYR A 77 -11.92 -0.19 -12.76
CA TYR A 77 -12.43 -0.57 -14.09
C TYR A 77 -11.93 0.45 -15.11
N PRO A 78 -10.82 0.13 -15.80
CA PRO A 78 -10.18 1.08 -16.69
C PRO A 78 -11.06 1.38 -17.90
N GLY A 79 -11.06 2.65 -18.30
CA GLY A 79 -11.74 3.13 -19.50
C GLY A 79 -10.84 3.13 -20.73
N THR A 80 -11.35 3.77 -21.79
CA THR A 80 -10.60 3.97 -23.03
C THR A 80 -10.53 5.44 -23.42
N LEU A 81 -9.57 5.78 -24.28
CA LEU A 81 -9.56 7.05 -24.98
C LEU A 81 -10.28 6.89 -26.32
N GLN A 82 -11.29 7.73 -26.56
CA GLN A 82 -12.12 7.71 -27.77
C GLN A 82 -11.98 9.01 -28.56
N PRO A 83 -12.16 9.01 -29.89
CA PRO A 83 -12.17 10.23 -30.69
C PRO A 83 -13.21 11.25 -30.20
N ASP A 84 -12.76 12.47 -29.89
CA ASP A 84 -13.65 13.56 -29.49
C ASP A 84 -14.22 14.27 -30.72
N ASN A 85 -15.45 13.90 -31.06
CA ASN A 85 -16.23 14.49 -32.14
C ASN A 85 -17.30 15.48 -31.66
N THR A 86 -17.26 15.89 -30.38
CA THR A 86 -18.29 16.76 -29.78
C THR A 86 -18.40 18.11 -30.49
N PHE A 87 -17.28 18.63 -31.02
CA PHE A 87 -17.26 19.78 -31.90
C PHE A 87 -16.80 19.38 -33.31
N ARG A 88 -17.78 19.05 -34.17
CA ARG A 88 -17.57 18.43 -35.50
C ARG A 88 -16.61 19.14 -36.46
N PHE A 89 -16.37 20.43 -36.28
CA PHE A 89 -15.52 21.24 -37.16
C PHE A 89 -14.06 21.36 -36.68
N MET A 90 -13.70 20.74 -35.54
CA MET A 90 -12.31 20.71 -35.09
C MET A 90 -11.40 19.96 -36.06
N LYS A 91 -11.92 18.93 -36.74
CA LYS A 91 -11.19 18.16 -37.76
C LYS A 91 -10.72 18.98 -38.97
N ASP A 92 -11.32 20.15 -39.20
CA ASP A 92 -10.94 21.05 -40.28
C ASP A 92 -9.71 21.90 -39.90
N LYS A 93 -9.24 21.80 -38.65
CA LYS A 93 -8.05 22.47 -38.12
C LYS A 93 -6.92 21.46 -37.96
N LYS A 94 -5.71 21.86 -38.37
CA LYS A 94 -4.49 21.11 -38.11
C LYS A 94 -3.96 21.47 -36.73
N LEU A 95 -4.46 20.81 -35.70
CA LEU A 95 -4.07 21.09 -34.32
C LEU A 95 -2.63 20.64 -34.06
N THR A 96 -1.89 21.46 -33.32
CA THR A 96 -0.48 21.18 -32.97
C THR A 96 -0.20 21.30 -31.47
N ALA A 97 -1.04 22.02 -30.72
CA ALA A 97 -1.00 22.05 -29.26
C ALA A 97 -2.38 22.35 -28.64
N LEU A 98 -2.55 21.93 -27.39
CA LEU A 98 -3.72 22.05 -26.53
C LEU A 98 -3.29 22.58 -25.15
N GLY A 99 -3.85 23.70 -24.76
CA GLY A 99 -3.58 24.35 -23.48
C GLY A 99 -4.86 24.75 -22.74
N SER A 100 -4.68 25.27 -21.54
CA SER A 100 -5.76 25.84 -20.73
C SER A 100 -5.51 27.32 -20.47
N TYR A 101 -6.52 28.15 -20.68
CA TYR A 101 -6.49 29.58 -20.34
C TYR A 101 -7.78 29.95 -19.64
N GLN A 102 -7.69 30.55 -18.44
CA GLN A 102 -8.85 30.82 -17.59
C GLN A 102 -9.77 29.58 -17.43
N GLN A 103 -9.16 28.40 -17.31
CA GLN A 103 -9.86 27.11 -17.18
C GLN A 103 -10.76 26.78 -18.39
N GLN A 104 -10.36 27.18 -19.59
CA GLN A 104 -11.01 26.83 -20.85
C GLN A 104 -9.98 26.25 -21.81
N PHE A 105 -10.41 25.33 -22.68
CA PHE A 105 -9.56 24.81 -23.73
C PHE A 105 -9.19 25.92 -24.71
N VAL A 106 -7.89 26.02 -25.00
CA VAL A 106 -7.34 26.83 -26.07
C VAL A 106 -6.50 25.91 -26.94
N TYR A 107 -6.62 26.10 -28.25
CA TYR A 107 -5.97 25.26 -29.24
C TYR A 107 -5.00 26.11 -30.07
N LEU A 108 -3.90 25.50 -30.46
CA LEU A 108 -2.98 26.01 -31.46
C LEU A 108 -3.15 25.17 -32.73
N SER A 109 -3.29 25.85 -33.87
CA SER A 109 -3.18 25.21 -35.19
C SER A 109 -1.91 25.67 -35.90
N ASP A 110 -1.74 25.23 -37.15
CA ASP A 110 -0.75 25.77 -38.09
C ASP A 110 -0.93 27.27 -38.44
N GLN A 111 -2.04 27.90 -38.07
CA GLN A 111 -2.37 29.27 -38.51
C GLN A 111 -2.83 30.19 -37.37
N VAL A 112 -3.59 29.65 -36.41
CA VAL A 112 -4.26 30.44 -35.37
C VAL A 112 -4.14 29.83 -33.98
N VAL A 113 -4.12 30.70 -32.97
CA VAL A 113 -4.51 30.35 -31.60
C VAL A 113 -6.00 30.64 -31.47
N PHE A 114 -6.79 29.66 -31.06
CA PHE A 114 -8.24 29.79 -31.00
C PHE A 114 -8.88 29.02 -29.85
N ALA A 115 -10.14 29.36 -29.52
CA ALA A 115 -10.93 28.60 -28.58
C ALA A 115 -12.40 28.58 -28.99
N ASN A 116 -13.11 27.51 -28.63
CA ASN A 116 -14.57 27.43 -28.77
C ASN A 116 -15.29 28.14 -27.60
N ALA A 117 -14.57 28.47 -26.52
CA ALA A 117 -15.04 29.34 -25.45
C ALA A 117 -15.22 30.79 -25.91
N TRP A 118 -15.86 31.61 -25.06
CA TRP A 118 -16.10 33.04 -25.33
C TRP A 118 -16.78 33.31 -26.69
N ALA A 119 -17.75 32.48 -27.05
CA ALA A 119 -18.47 32.53 -28.33
C ALA A 119 -17.55 32.45 -29.57
N GLY A 120 -16.40 31.77 -29.47
CA GLY A 120 -15.45 31.63 -30.57
C GLY A 120 -14.67 32.90 -30.90
N LYS A 121 -14.74 33.94 -30.04
CA LYS A 121 -14.09 35.22 -30.30
C LYS A 121 -12.55 35.13 -30.31
N LEU A 122 -11.98 34.21 -29.55
CA LEU A 122 -10.54 33.96 -29.60
C LEU A 122 -10.21 33.26 -30.91
N PHE A 123 -9.66 34.01 -31.85
CA PHE A 123 -9.19 33.51 -33.15
C PHE A 123 -8.06 34.42 -33.65
N SER A 124 -6.84 34.16 -33.19
CA SER A 124 -5.67 35.03 -33.39
C SER A 124 -4.66 34.39 -34.33
N ALA A 125 -4.46 34.97 -35.52
CA ALA A 125 -3.44 34.51 -36.46
C ALA A 125 -2.03 34.75 -35.93
N HIS A 126 -1.15 33.75 -36.04
CA HIS A 126 0.23 33.83 -35.51
C HIS A 126 1.32 33.91 -36.58
N GLY A 127 1.04 33.53 -37.83
CA GLY A 127 2.00 33.64 -38.93
C GLY A 127 3.24 32.73 -38.79
N LEU A 128 3.12 31.60 -38.10
CA LEU A 128 4.16 30.59 -37.90
C LEU A 128 3.61 29.22 -38.34
N PRO A 129 3.78 28.79 -39.60
CA PRO A 129 3.09 27.61 -40.15
C PRO A 129 3.44 26.28 -39.46
N ASN A 130 4.56 26.23 -38.75
CA ASN A 130 5.02 25.06 -38.00
C ASN A 130 4.89 25.25 -36.49
N ALA A 131 3.94 26.08 -36.03
CA ALA A 131 3.75 26.36 -34.60
C ALA A 131 3.51 25.09 -33.79
N LYS A 132 4.18 24.96 -32.65
CA LYS A 132 4.14 23.79 -31.74
C LYS A 132 3.91 24.15 -30.29
N PHE A 133 4.28 25.36 -29.88
CA PHE A 133 4.20 25.78 -28.49
C PHE A 133 3.43 27.08 -28.39
N PHE A 134 2.60 27.19 -27.37
CA PHE A 134 1.97 28.46 -27.04
C PHE A 134 1.70 28.58 -25.54
N GLN A 135 1.56 29.81 -25.07
CA GLN A 135 1.12 30.09 -23.70
C GLN A 135 0.30 31.37 -23.68
N GLY A 136 -0.85 31.33 -23.01
CA GLY A 136 -1.67 32.51 -22.73
C GLY A 136 -1.07 33.37 -21.60
N GLY A 137 -1.03 34.67 -21.83
CA GLY A 137 -0.69 35.72 -20.86
C GLY A 137 -1.92 36.57 -20.48
N PRO A 138 -1.74 37.80 -19.95
CA PRO A 138 -2.87 38.63 -19.56
C PRO A 138 -3.65 39.11 -20.79
N ASP A 139 -4.93 39.41 -20.62
CA ASP A 139 -5.81 40.01 -21.64
C ASP A 139 -5.75 39.36 -23.02
N PHE A 140 -5.80 38.02 -23.06
CA PHE A 140 -5.75 37.23 -24.31
C PHE A 140 -4.51 37.51 -25.18
N THR A 141 -3.38 37.84 -24.55
CA THR A 141 -2.08 37.79 -25.21
C THR A 141 -1.59 36.36 -25.29
N PHE A 142 -0.93 35.99 -26.39
CA PHE A 142 -0.36 34.65 -26.57
C PHE A 142 1.04 34.74 -27.12
N LEU A 143 1.99 34.06 -26.47
CA LEU A 143 3.31 33.83 -27.03
C LEU A 143 3.30 32.48 -27.74
N VAL A 144 3.62 32.47 -29.03
CA VAL A 144 3.61 31.27 -29.90
C VAL A 144 5.01 31.01 -30.42
N SER A 145 5.40 29.74 -30.54
CA SER A 145 6.65 29.31 -31.15
C SER A 145 6.48 28.12 -32.09
N ASP A 146 7.29 28.08 -33.15
CA ASP A 146 7.47 26.91 -34.03
C ASP A 146 8.70 26.05 -33.65
N GLY A 147 9.33 26.36 -32.51
CA GLY A 147 10.60 25.78 -32.07
C GLY A 147 11.75 26.77 -32.19
N THR A 148 11.86 27.51 -33.29
CA THR A 148 13.00 28.43 -33.51
C THR A 148 12.59 29.90 -33.40
N SER A 149 11.41 30.23 -33.92
CA SER A 149 10.85 31.57 -33.93
C SER A 149 9.82 31.75 -32.82
N LEU A 150 9.63 32.99 -32.39
CA LEU A 150 8.66 33.40 -31.38
C LEU A 150 7.84 34.57 -31.92
N ASN A 151 6.55 34.59 -31.58
CA ASN A 151 5.66 35.71 -31.87
C ASN A 151 4.72 35.95 -30.68
N LEU A 152 4.80 37.14 -30.08
CA LEU A 152 3.84 37.61 -29.08
C LEU A 152 2.70 38.31 -29.79
N LEU A 153 1.48 37.87 -29.52
CA LEU A 153 0.29 38.25 -30.27
C LEU A 153 -0.81 38.78 -29.36
N LYS A 154 -1.59 39.71 -29.90
CA LYS A 154 -2.91 40.09 -29.37
C LYS A 154 -3.83 40.43 -30.53
N ASP A 155 -4.99 39.80 -30.59
CA ASP A 155 -6.00 40.05 -31.64
C ASP A 155 -5.44 39.97 -33.08
N SER A 156 -4.68 38.91 -33.39
CA SER A 156 -3.93 38.72 -34.65
C SER A 156 -2.82 39.73 -34.94
N LYS A 157 -2.58 40.72 -34.05
CA LYS A 157 -1.48 41.68 -34.20
C LYS A 157 -0.24 41.14 -33.51
N SER A 158 0.87 41.13 -34.25
CA SER A 158 2.19 40.84 -33.70
C SER A 158 2.66 42.04 -32.89
N LEU A 159 2.74 41.85 -31.57
CA LEU A 159 3.30 42.82 -30.63
C LEU A 159 4.83 42.74 -30.59
N TRP A 160 5.37 41.53 -30.79
CA TRP A 160 6.80 41.29 -30.81
C TRP A 160 7.14 40.01 -31.58
N LYS A 161 8.29 40.01 -32.26
CA LYS A 161 8.87 38.81 -32.90
C LYS A 161 10.33 38.64 -32.49
N GLY A 162 10.77 37.40 -32.38
CA GLY A 162 12.17 37.05 -32.18
C GLY A 162 12.42 35.58 -32.43
N SER A 163 13.59 35.10 -32.02
CA SER A 163 14.00 33.71 -32.16
C SER A 163 14.91 33.30 -31.00
N LEU A 164 15.09 31.99 -30.81
CA LEU A 164 16.10 31.43 -29.90
C LEU A 164 17.37 31.15 -30.71
N PRO A 165 18.46 31.93 -30.57
CA PRO A 165 19.65 31.74 -31.40
C PRO A 165 20.37 30.41 -31.09
N GLY A 166 20.46 29.50 -32.06
CA GLY A 166 21.18 28.23 -31.92
C GLY A 166 20.56 27.24 -30.92
N ASP A 167 19.30 27.46 -30.55
CA ASP A 167 18.53 26.66 -29.59
C ASP A 167 17.12 26.40 -30.13
N GLU A 168 16.41 25.46 -29.52
CA GLU A 168 15.05 25.07 -29.90
C GLU A 168 14.14 25.09 -28.68
N THR A 169 13.02 25.80 -28.79
CA THR A 169 11.98 25.90 -27.76
C THR A 169 11.44 24.52 -27.41
N VAL A 170 11.33 24.25 -26.11
CA VAL A 170 10.73 23.04 -25.55
C VAL A 170 9.50 23.35 -24.70
N ALA A 171 9.43 24.52 -24.07
CA ALA A 171 8.27 24.92 -23.26
C ALA A 171 8.15 26.45 -23.14
N ILE A 172 6.92 26.92 -22.95
CA ILE A 172 6.60 28.31 -22.63
C ILE A 172 5.69 28.32 -21.40
N ARG A 173 5.98 29.19 -20.43
CA ARG A 173 5.16 29.40 -19.23
C ARG A 173 4.97 30.87 -18.94
N TYR A 174 3.84 31.25 -18.35
CA TYR A 174 3.55 32.64 -18.01
C TYR A 174 3.60 32.81 -16.49
N GLN A 175 4.22 33.90 -16.04
CA GLN A 175 4.27 34.30 -14.65
C GLN A 175 3.34 35.52 -14.43
N PRO A 176 2.15 35.33 -13.80
CA PRO A 176 1.17 36.39 -13.65
C PRO A 176 1.68 37.63 -12.91
N GLY A 177 2.25 37.46 -11.72
CA GLY A 177 2.67 38.59 -10.88
C GLY A 177 3.78 39.46 -11.47
N ALA A 178 4.54 38.94 -12.45
CA ALA A 178 5.62 39.68 -13.10
C ALA A 178 5.29 40.08 -14.55
N ASN A 179 4.10 39.73 -15.06
CA ASN A 179 3.70 39.97 -16.45
C ASN A 179 4.79 39.57 -17.46
N GLN A 180 5.34 38.37 -17.30
CA GLN A 180 6.41 37.85 -18.16
C GLN A 180 6.19 36.40 -18.56
N PHE A 181 6.65 36.07 -19.76
CA PHE A 181 6.79 34.71 -20.23
C PHE A 181 8.20 34.21 -19.94
N TRP A 182 8.27 32.93 -19.59
CA TRP A 182 9.47 32.12 -19.54
C TRP A 182 9.48 31.21 -20.76
N VAL A 183 10.60 31.21 -21.49
CA VAL A 183 10.78 30.39 -22.68
C VAL A 183 11.98 29.49 -22.44
N LEU A 184 11.72 28.19 -22.34
CA LEU A 184 12.75 27.17 -22.21
C LEU A 184 13.12 26.68 -23.61
N GLY A 185 14.40 26.78 -23.95
CA GLY A 185 15.01 26.04 -25.05
C GLY A 185 15.77 24.81 -24.53
N LYS A 186 16.25 23.94 -25.42
CA LYS A 186 17.06 22.74 -25.07
C LYS A 186 18.36 23.08 -24.32
N LYS A 187 18.88 24.30 -24.47
CA LYS A 187 20.17 24.74 -23.91
C LYS A 187 20.11 26.02 -23.11
N SER A 188 18.97 26.71 -23.07
CA SER A 188 18.89 28.01 -22.40
C SER A 188 17.48 28.35 -21.93
N LEU A 189 17.40 29.19 -20.90
CA LEU A 189 16.14 29.75 -20.38
C LEU A 189 16.12 31.25 -20.63
N TYR A 190 14.99 31.76 -21.12
CA TYR A 190 14.78 33.17 -21.40
C TYR A 190 13.55 33.71 -20.70
N THR A 191 13.52 35.03 -20.51
CA THR A 191 12.32 35.79 -20.15
C THR A 191 11.95 36.80 -21.22
N LEU A 192 10.64 37.00 -21.40
CA LEU A 192 10.05 38.04 -22.24
C LEU A 192 8.90 38.71 -21.49
N SER A 193 9.04 39.99 -21.15
CA SER A 193 7.93 40.76 -20.58
C SER A 193 6.84 40.99 -21.63
N VAL A 194 5.57 40.98 -21.23
CA VAL A 194 4.41 41.24 -22.11
C VAL A 194 4.49 42.62 -22.77
N SER A 195 5.02 43.63 -22.07
CA SER A 195 5.22 44.98 -22.60
C SER A 195 6.65 45.24 -23.09
N GLY A 196 7.53 44.24 -22.98
CA GLY A 196 8.95 44.37 -23.33
C GLY A 196 9.21 44.13 -24.81
N THR A 197 10.37 44.59 -25.27
CA THR A 197 10.84 44.39 -26.66
C THR A 197 12.04 43.45 -26.75
N LYS A 198 12.52 42.91 -25.62
CA LYS A 198 13.77 42.15 -25.55
C LYS A 198 13.57 40.79 -24.88
N LEU A 199 13.90 39.73 -25.62
CA LEU A 199 14.09 38.39 -25.08
C LEU A 199 15.43 38.35 -24.31
N THR A 200 15.38 38.03 -23.02
CA THR A 200 16.56 38.08 -22.13
C THR A 200 16.94 36.69 -21.68
N LYS A 201 18.15 36.25 -22.00
CA LYS A 201 18.68 34.97 -21.51
C LYS A 201 19.01 35.09 -20.02
N VAL A 202 18.57 34.12 -19.22
CA VAL A 202 18.76 34.10 -17.77
C VAL A 202 19.46 32.86 -17.26
N LEU A 203 19.50 31.78 -18.05
CA LEU A 203 20.24 30.56 -17.72
C LEU A 203 20.77 29.90 -18.99
N ASP A 204 21.99 29.39 -18.91
CA ASP A 204 22.60 28.47 -19.88
C ASP A 204 22.62 27.06 -19.28
N GLY A 205 22.48 26.04 -20.14
CA GLY A 205 22.53 24.64 -19.75
C GLY A 205 22.49 23.71 -20.95
N ALA A 206 22.11 22.45 -20.73
CA ALA A 206 22.00 21.46 -21.77
C ALA A 206 20.98 20.39 -21.37
N GLY A 207 20.32 19.80 -22.38
CA GLY A 207 19.37 18.71 -22.18
C GLY A 207 18.15 19.11 -21.36
N PHE A 208 17.71 20.37 -21.46
CA PHE A 208 16.48 20.85 -20.85
C PHE A 208 15.26 20.25 -21.56
N THR A 209 14.29 19.76 -20.80
CA THR A 209 13.15 18.99 -21.31
C THR A 209 11.79 19.57 -20.93
N ALA A 210 11.68 20.14 -19.74
CA ALA A 210 10.41 20.60 -19.19
C ALA A 210 10.58 21.82 -18.29
N LEU A 211 9.53 22.61 -18.16
CA LEU A 211 9.51 23.87 -17.41
C LEU A 211 8.21 24.00 -16.63
N ASP A 212 8.30 24.44 -15.38
CA ASP A 212 7.17 25.14 -14.75
C ASP A 212 7.59 26.30 -13.84
N VAL A 213 6.67 27.24 -13.64
CA VAL A 213 6.82 28.37 -12.73
C VAL A 213 6.07 28.06 -11.44
N THR A 214 6.80 27.97 -10.33
CA THR A 214 6.32 27.38 -9.07
C THR A 214 6.40 28.36 -7.91
N ASN A 215 5.84 27.97 -6.76
CA ASN A 215 5.84 28.74 -5.52
C ASN A 215 5.35 30.19 -5.74
N GLN A 216 4.18 30.31 -6.37
CA GLN A 216 3.55 31.60 -6.68
C GLN A 216 4.44 32.52 -7.55
N GLY A 217 5.24 31.94 -8.44
CA GLY A 217 6.14 32.71 -9.32
C GLY A 217 7.50 33.06 -8.73
N LYS A 218 7.84 32.52 -7.56
CA LYS A 218 9.14 32.78 -6.93
C LYS A 218 10.24 31.89 -7.47
N LYS A 219 9.89 30.72 -8.01
CA LYS A 219 10.82 29.70 -8.49
C LYS A 219 10.45 29.26 -9.90
N VAL A 220 11.45 28.81 -10.63
CA VAL A 220 11.28 28.14 -11.93
C VAL A 220 11.98 26.80 -11.83
N ILE A 221 11.25 25.73 -12.14
CA ILE A 221 11.77 24.36 -12.12
C ILE A 221 12.02 23.95 -13.57
N VAL A 222 13.24 23.51 -13.85
CA VAL A 222 13.65 23.04 -15.18
C VAL A 222 14.00 21.56 -15.07
N GLY A 223 13.22 20.72 -15.73
CA GLY A 223 13.53 19.31 -15.95
C GLY A 223 14.61 19.13 -17.00
N THR A 224 15.41 18.08 -16.84
CA THR A 224 16.49 17.72 -17.78
C THR A 224 16.49 16.22 -18.03
N ASN A 225 17.31 15.77 -18.98
CA ASN A 225 17.58 14.34 -19.21
C ASN A 225 18.30 13.65 -18.02
N ASP A 226 18.83 14.41 -17.06
CA ASP A 226 19.60 13.88 -15.92
C ASP A 226 19.33 14.69 -14.62
N GLY A 227 18.06 14.77 -14.24
CA GLY A 227 17.58 15.42 -13.02
C GLY A 227 16.84 16.73 -13.28
N TYR A 228 16.67 17.55 -12.25
CA TYR A 228 16.09 18.88 -12.38
C TYR A 228 16.91 19.93 -11.66
N LEU A 229 16.77 21.19 -12.09
CA LEU A 229 17.32 22.35 -11.41
C LEU A 229 16.21 23.31 -11.00
N GLU A 230 16.51 24.09 -9.98
CA GLU A 230 15.66 25.17 -9.49
C GLU A 230 16.35 26.50 -9.81
N PHE A 231 15.60 27.44 -10.36
CA PHE A 231 16.05 28.79 -10.63
C PHE A 231 15.24 29.76 -9.77
N ASP A 232 15.94 30.60 -9.02
CA ASP A 232 15.34 31.59 -8.14
C ASP A 232 15.12 32.90 -8.89
N VAL A 233 13.85 33.33 -8.96
CA VAL A 233 13.45 34.49 -9.78
C VAL A 233 13.99 35.80 -9.20
N ALA A 234 14.09 35.91 -7.87
CA ALA A 234 14.52 37.14 -7.20
C ALA A 234 16.04 37.37 -7.38
N THR A 235 16.83 36.33 -7.13
CA THR A 235 18.29 36.39 -7.22
C THR A 235 18.83 36.19 -8.64
N LYS A 236 17.97 35.70 -9.56
CA LYS A 236 18.29 35.36 -10.96
C LYS A 236 19.43 34.34 -11.07
N LYS A 237 19.44 33.35 -10.18
CA LYS A 237 20.47 32.32 -10.12
C LYS A 237 19.85 30.94 -9.96
N GLN A 238 20.57 29.94 -10.46
CA GLN A 238 20.31 28.56 -10.10
C GLN A 238 20.52 28.36 -8.59
N VAL A 239 19.64 27.59 -7.98
CA VAL A 239 19.71 27.18 -6.57
C VAL A 239 20.39 25.81 -6.49
N GLY A 240 21.58 25.79 -5.90
CA GLY A 240 22.34 24.56 -5.72
C GLY A 240 22.76 23.89 -7.03
N THR A 241 23.01 22.58 -6.97
CA THR A 241 23.35 21.74 -8.12
C THR A 241 22.11 21.07 -8.71
N VAL A 242 22.25 20.50 -9.91
CA VAL A 242 21.20 19.65 -10.49
C VAL A 242 20.90 18.48 -9.54
N ARG A 243 19.64 18.32 -9.18
CA ARG A 243 19.16 17.31 -8.25
C ARG A 243 18.97 15.98 -8.99
N ARG A 244 19.71 14.96 -8.56
CA ARG A 244 19.74 13.62 -9.18
C ARG A 244 19.28 12.48 -8.26
N LYS A 245 19.12 12.76 -6.97
CA LYS A 245 18.57 11.83 -5.99
C LYS A 245 17.05 11.79 -6.14
N LEU A 246 16.57 11.12 -7.18
CA LEU A 246 15.18 11.05 -7.62
C LEU A 246 14.77 9.59 -7.88
N PRO A 247 13.47 9.25 -7.90
CA PRO A 247 13.01 7.94 -8.37
C PRO A 247 13.54 7.64 -9.78
N TRP A 248 13.53 8.64 -10.67
CA TRP A 248 14.20 8.58 -11.97
C TRP A 248 14.67 9.95 -12.44
N THR A 249 15.73 9.99 -13.26
CA THR A 249 16.41 11.26 -13.64
C THR A 249 16.04 11.79 -15.02
N GLU A 250 15.52 10.96 -15.92
CA GLU A 250 15.10 11.43 -17.25
C GLU A 250 13.73 12.10 -17.15
N ILE A 251 13.72 13.41 -16.87
CA ILE A 251 12.49 14.18 -16.65
C ILE A 251 11.87 14.55 -18.00
N THR A 252 10.59 14.29 -18.16
CA THR A 252 9.82 14.58 -19.39
C THR A 252 8.76 15.66 -19.18
N ALA A 253 8.27 15.84 -17.94
CA ALA A 253 7.28 16.85 -17.60
C ALA A 253 7.54 17.43 -16.20
N VAL A 254 7.14 18.68 -16.00
CA VAL A 254 7.13 19.36 -14.70
C VAL A 254 5.84 20.14 -14.59
N ALA A 255 5.15 20.03 -13.45
CA ALA A 255 3.94 20.80 -13.16
C ALA A 255 3.79 21.07 -11.66
N GLU A 256 3.44 22.29 -11.26
CA GLU A 256 2.86 22.55 -9.94
C GLU A 256 1.34 22.43 -10.03
N VAL A 257 0.78 21.42 -9.34
CA VAL A 257 -0.66 21.23 -9.24
C VAL A 257 -1.06 21.36 -7.78
N ASP A 258 -1.91 22.35 -7.49
CA ASP A 258 -2.44 22.64 -6.16
C ASP A 258 -1.34 22.75 -5.08
N GLY A 259 -0.21 23.38 -5.45
CA GLY A 259 0.92 23.62 -4.57
C GLY A 259 1.88 22.43 -4.38
N LYS A 260 1.59 21.27 -5.00
CA LYS A 260 2.49 20.12 -5.03
C LYS A 260 3.25 20.10 -6.35
N LEU A 261 4.56 19.87 -6.29
CA LEU A 261 5.43 19.79 -7.46
C LEU A 261 5.47 18.35 -7.99
N TRP A 262 5.11 18.18 -9.25
CA TRP A 262 5.05 16.91 -9.96
C TRP A 262 6.09 16.84 -11.07
N PHE A 263 6.61 15.63 -11.27
CA PHE A 263 7.56 15.30 -12.31
C PHE A 263 7.06 14.10 -13.10
N GLY A 264 7.03 14.22 -14.42
CA GLY A 264 6.90 13.09 -15.33
C GLY A 264 8.29 12.61 -15.74
N SER A 265 8.44 11.32 -15.97
CA SER A 265 9.70 10.73 -16.41
C SER A 265 9.49 9.58 -17.40
N THR A 266 10.57 9.02 -17.93
CA THR A 266 10.52 7.78 -18.72
C THR A 266 10.25 6.52 -17.87
N LYS A 267 10.16 6.65 -16.54
CA LYS A 267 9.79 5.59 -15.58
C LYS A 267 8.74 6.10 -14.59
N GLY A 268 7.55 6.40 -15.06
CA GLY A 268 6.42 6.87 -14.26
C GLY A 268 6.54 8.34 -13.86
N ALA A 269 5.72 8.73 -12.89
CA ALA A 269 5.68 10.09 -12.34
C ALA A 269 6.00 10.09 -10.85
N PHE A 270 6.44 11.22 -10.31
CA PHE A 270 6.63 11.38 -8.87
C PHE A 270 6.31 12.80 -8.41
N ALA A 271 5.89 12.91 -7.15
CA ALA A 271 5.51 14.18 -6.54
C ALA A 271 6.39 14.48 -5.33
N LEU A 272 6.92 15.70 -5.24
CA LEU A 272 7.76 16.14 -4.12
C LEU A 272 6.91 16.34 -2.87
N ARG A 273 7.30 15.66 -1.79
CA ARG A 273 6.69 15.78 -0.46
C ARG A 273 7.33 16.92 0.34
N ALA A 274 6.63 17.35 1.39
CA ALA A 274 7.11 18.38 2.31
C ALA A 274 8.37 17.99 3.09
N ASP A 275 8.61 16.69 3.29
CA ASP A 275 9.81 16.15 3.94
C ASP A 275 11.01 16.00 2.98
N GLY A 276 10.84 16.40 1.71
CA GLY A 276 11.89 16.32 0.68
C GLY A 276 12.02 14.95 0.00
N LYS A 277 11.20 13.95 0.38
CA LYS A 277 11.08 12.67 -0.32
C LYS A 277 10.06 12.77 -1.47
N PHE A 278 9.78 11.64 -2.13
CA PHE A 278 8.85 11.56 -3.24
C PHE A 278 7.78 10.51 -2.99
N ASP A 279 6.55 10.83 -3.39
CA ASP A 279 5.51 9.82 -3.66
C ASP A 279 5.70 9.37 -5.13
N TYR A 280 5.80 8.08 -5.38
CA TYR A 280 6.17 7.51 -6.68
C TYR A 280 5.03 6.73 -7.35
N TYR A 281 4.60 7.22 -8.51
CA TYR A 281 3.51 6.67 -9.32
C TYR A 281 4.08 5.95 -10.54
N ASN A 282 4.35 4.65 -10.39
CA ASN A 282 4.92 3.79 -11.43
C ASN A 282 4.08 2.52 -11.64
N GLY A 283 4.06 2.03 -12.88
CA GLY A 283 3.39 0.79 -13.25
C GLY A 283 1.87 0.88 -13.30
N GLU A 284 1.27 -0.24 -13.72
CA GLU A 284 -0.16 -0.38 -14.00
C GLU A 284 -1.06 -0.19 -12.78
N ARG A 285 -0.53 -0.16 -11.55
CA ARG A 285 -1.29 0.32 -10.38
C ARG A 285 -1.80 1.74 -10.61
N TRP A 286 -0.89 2.61 -11.05
CA TRP A 286 -1.11 4.04 -11.13
C TRP A 286 -1.34 4.53 -12.56
N LEU A 287 -0.59 4.03 -13.53
CA LEU A 287 -0.52 4.60 -14.88
C LEU A 287 -0.71 3.52 -15.94
N PRO A 288 -1.38 3.82 -17.06
CA PRO A 288 -1.53 2.86 -18.18
C PRO A 288 -0.20 2.53 -18.90
N GLY A 289 0.88 3.25 -18.56
CA GLY A 289 2.24 3.01 -19.05
C GLY A 289 3.23 3.94 -18.35
N ASP A 290 4.52 3.63 -18.41
CA ASP A 290 5.52 4.34 -17.61
C ASP A 290 6.12 5.59 -18.28
N GLU A 291 6.08 5.67 -19.62
CA GLU A 291 6.66 6.83 -20.32
C GLU A 291 5.69 8.01 -20.30
N VAL A 292 5.86 8.91 -19.31
CA VAL A 292 5.03 10.11 -19.14
C VAL A 292 5.38 11.15 -20.19
N THR A 293 4.36 11.72 -20.84
CA THR A 293 4.51 12.77 -21.86
C THR A 293 4.02 14.13 -21.38
N HIS A 294 3.03 14.18 -20.49
CA HIS A 294 2.47 15.44 -20.00
C HIS A 294 1.83 15.29 -18.62
N ILE A 295 1.88 16.36 -17.82
CA ILE A 295 1.18 16.46 -16.53
C ILE A 295 0.40 17.76 -16.49
N SER A 296 -0.85 17.70 -16.04
CA SER A 296 -1.69 18.87 -15.82
C SER A 296 -2.68 18.70 -14.67
N LYS A 297 -3.30 19.80 -14.26
CA LYS A 297 -4.39 19.77 -13.29
C LYS A 297 -5.63 19.12 -13.91
N GLY A 298 -6.21 18.15 -13.22
CA GLY A 298 -7.46 17.50 -13.58
C GLY A 298 -8.66 18.02 -12.79
N PRO A 299 -9.87 17.51 -13.13
CA PRO A 299 -11.10 17.88 -12.42
C PRO A 299 -11.18 17.25 -11.03
N LYS A 300 -12.01 17.83 -10.15
CA LYS A 300 -12.39 17.23 -8.85
C LYS A 300 -11.17 16.77 -8.00
N ASN A 301 -10.20 17.65 -7.81
CA ASN A 301 -8.95 17.37 -7.07
C ASN A 301 -8.22 16.15 -7.64
N SER A 302 -7.84 16.21 -8.91
CA SER A 302 -7.05 15.17 -9.55
C SER A 302 -5.88 15.76 -10.33
N VAL A 303 -4.90 14.92 -10.64
CA VAL A 303 -3.79 15.21 -11.54
C VAL A 303 -3.92 14.31 -12.76
N LEU A 304 -3.82 14.90 -13.94
CA LEU A 304 -3.78 14.17 -15.21
C LEU A 304 -2.33 13.86 -15.54
N ILE A 305 -2.00 12.58 -15.67
CA ILE A 305 -0.68 12.08 -16.04
C ILE A 305 -0.85 11.32 -17.36
N LEU A 306 -0.48 11.98 -18.46
CA LEU A 306 -0.53 11.41 -19.79
C LEU A 306 0.75 10.62 -20.05
N THR A 307 0.60 9.43 -20.63
CA THR A 307 1.69 8.51 -20.94
C THR A 307 1.57 8.09 -22.41
N LYS A 308 2.60 7.46 -22.97
CA LYS A 308 2.52 6.91 -24.33
C LYS A 308 1.42 5.85 -24.53
N ALA A 309 0.90 5.28 -23.45
CA ALA A 309 -0.11 4.22 -23.47
C ALA A 309 -1.53 4.68 -23.11
N GLY A 310 -1.69 5.89 -22.60
CA GLY A 310 -2.99 6.40 -22.19
C GLY A 310 -2.91 7.50 -21.14
N LEU A 311 -4.01 7.73 -20.43
CA LEU A 311 -4.13 8.73 -19.36
C LEU A 311 -4.34 8.06 -18.01
N GLY A 312 -3.50 8.38 -17.02
CA GLY A 312 -3.78 8.14 -15.61
C GLY A 312 -4.34 9.40 -14.96
N GLN A 313 -5.53 9.31 -14.35
CA GLN A 313 -6.11 10.36 -13.53
C GLN A 313 -5.91 10.01 -12.05
N ILE A 314 -4.91 10.62 -11.42
CA ILE A 314 -4.63 10.44 -9.99
C ILE A 314 -5.60 11.31 -9.20
N CYS A 315 -6.56 10.67 -8.53
CA CYS A 315 -7.64 11.31 -7.79
C CYS A 315 -7.31 11.35 -6.30
N PHE A 316 -7.68 12.43 -5.61
CA PHE A 316 -7.47 12.58 -4.17
C PHE A 316 -8.81 12.71 -3.43
N LYS A 317 -9.05 11.83 -2.46
CA LYS A 317 -10.25 11.84 -1.62
C LYS A 317 -9.87 11.90 -0.16
N GLN A 318 -10.54 12.76 0.62
CA GLN A 318 -10.40 12.70 2.08
C GLN A 318 -11.12 11.47 2.64
N MET A 319 -10.43 10.71 3.48
CA MET A 319 -11.01 9.59 4.22
C MET A 319 -10.33 9.40 5.57
N THR A 320 -11.07 8.88 6.54
CA THR A 320 -10.53 8.32 7.79
C THR A 320 -10.07 6.87 7.56
N LEU A 321 -9.31 6.31 8.49
CA LEU A 321 -9.06 4.87 8.51
C LEU A 321 -10.37 4.09 8.61
N TYR A 322 -11.36 4.58 9.36
CA TYR A 322 -12.69 3.96 9.38
C TYR A 322 -13.36 3.90 7.99
N ASP A 323 -13.32 4.98 7.21
CA ASP A 323 -13.90 4.99 5.85
C ASP A 323 -13.18 3.98 4.93
N LYS A 324 -11.86 3.81 5.13
CA LYS A 324 -11.06 2.82 4.41
C LYS A 324 -11.37 1.38 4.87
N ALA A 325 -11.62 1.17 6.16
CA ALA A 325 -12.12 -0.10 6.68
C ALA A 325 -13.44 -0.50 6.02
N VAL A 326 -14.39 0.44 5.91
CA VAL A 326 -15.68 0.20 5.21
C VAL A 326 -15.46 -0.13 3.73
N PHE A 327 -14.52 0.53 3.05
CA PHE A 327 -14.17 0.18 1.68
C PHE A 327 -13.63 -1.26 1.57
N PHE A 328 -12.71 -1.64 2.45
CA PHE A 328 -12.10 -2.96 2.44
C PHE A 328 -13.06 -4.07 2.88
N ASP A 329 -13.94 -3.82 3.85
CA ASP A 329 -15.03 -4.74 4.19
C ASP A 329 -15.86 -5.07 2.93
N ASN A 330 -16.26 -4.05 2.17
CA ASN A 330 -17.01 -4.26 0.92
C ASN A 330 -16.20 -5.02 -0.13
N GLN A 331 -14.89 -4.77 -0.26
CA GLN A 331 -14.02 -5.56 -1.12
C GLN A 331 -14.10 -7.03 -0.73
N VAL A 332 -13.76 -7.37 0.53
CA VAL A 332 -13.71 -8.75 1.02
C VAL A 332 -15.04 -9.46 0.76
N ARG A 333 -16.14 -8.83 1.16
CA ARG A 333 -17.49 -9.41 1.06
C ARG A 333 -17.98 -9.56 -0.38
N SER A 334 -17.56 -8.70 -1.30
CA SER A 334 -18.02 -8.76 -2.69
C SER A 334 -17.33 -9.85 -3.52
N ARG A 335 -16.08 -10.21 -3.20
CA ARG A 335 -15.26 -11.03 -4.11
C ARG A 335 -14.06 -11.76 -3.49
N HIS A 336 -14.03 -11.99 -2.18
CA HIS A 336 -12.96 -12.75 -1.50
C HIS A 336 -13.48 -13.84 -0.55
N ILE A 337 -14.77 -14.22 -0.64
CA ILE A 337 -15.34 -15.27 0.23
C ILE A 337 -15.59 -16.55 -0.56
N ARG A 338 -14.72 -17.55 -0.41
CA ARG A 338 -14.86 -18.89 -1.04
C ARG A 338 -15.36 -19.88 0.01
N VAL A 339 -16.63 -20.30 -0.08
CA VAL A 339 -17.27 -21.23 0.88
C VAL A 339 -17.07 -20.85 2.37
N GLY A 340 -16.93 -19.55 2.65
CA GLY A 340 -16.69 -18.97 3.98
C GLY A 340 -15.20 -18.68 4.30
N PHE A 341 -14.27 -19.15 3.47
CA PHE A 341 -12.85 -18.77 3.53
C PHE A 341 -12.59 -17.38 2.98
N ASN A 342 -11.61 -16.70 3.58
CA ASN A 342 -11.01 -15.49 3.06
C ASN A 342 -9.95 -15.85 2.01
N SER A 343 -10.22 -15.60 0.73
CA SER A 343 -9.44 -16.13 -0.40
C SER A 343 -8.97 -15.05 -1.38
N THR A 344 -7.88 -15.35 -2.08
CA THR A 344 -7.36 -14.51 -3.18
C THR A 344 -8.22 -14.71 -4.44
N LEU A 345 -8.53 -13.61 -5.13
CA LEU A 345 -9.10 -13.65 -6.47
C LEU A 345 -7.94 -13.80 -7.46
N ASP A 346 -7.84 -14.90 -8.19
CA ASP A 346 -6.73 -15.18 -9.12
C ASP A 346 -7.23 -15.32 -10.57
N ARG A 347 -6.29 -15.48 -11.50
CA ARG A 347 -6.47 -15.64 -12.94
C ARG A 347 -7.21 -14.49 -13.63
N MET A 348 -7.21 -13.32 -13.02
CA MET A 348 -7.74 -12.09 -13.59
C MET A 348 -7.00 -11.68 -14.86
N GLU A 349 -7.71 -11.01 -15.77
CA GLU A 349 -7.14 -10.49 -17.02
C GLU A 349 -6.86 -9.00 -16.84
N LYS A 350 -5.57 -8.65 -16.67
CA LYS A 350 -5.10 -7.26 -16.63
C LYS A 350 -5.88 -6.39 -15.63
N GLY A 351 -6.10 -6.91 -14.41
CA GLY A 351 -6.82 -6.22 -13.35
C GLY A 351 -8.34 -6.23 -13.47
N ASN A 352 -8.91 -6.93 -14.47
CA ASN A 352 -10.36 -7.07 -14.58
C ASN A 352 -10.91 -8.02 -13.50
N LEU A 353 -11.58 -7.43 -12.50
CA LEU A 353 -12.16 -8.14 -11.37
C LEU A 353 -13.25 -9.15 -11.77
N ALA A 354 -13.84 -9.01 -12.96
CA ALA A 354 -14.92 -9.88 -13.41
C ALA A 354 -14.46 -11.18 -14.10
N THR A 355 -13.16 -11.34 -14.37
CA THR A 355 -12.64 -12.49 -15.15
C THR A 355 -11.89 -13.51 -14.31
N GLY A 356 -11.62 -13.20 -13.03
CA GLY A 356 -10.93 -14.10 -12.12
C GLY A 356 -11.86 -15.11 -11.44
N TYR A 357 -11.27 -15.98 -10.64
CA TYR A 357 -11.99 -16.88 -9.72
C TYR A 357 -11.25 -16.98 -8.38
N LEU A 358 -11.95 -17.39 -7.33
CA LEU A 358 -11.37 -17.57 -6.01
C LEU A 358 -10.57 -18.88 -5.97
N ASP A 359 -9.28 -18.78 -5.69
CA ASP A 359 -8.37 -19.93 -5.72
C ASP A 359 -8.36 -20.71 -4.39
N ASP A 360 -7.94 -21.97 -4.44
CA ASP A 360 -7.59 -22.71 -3.22
C ASP A 360 -6.23 -22.25 -2.68
N SER A 361 -6.04 -22.37 -1.36
CA SER A 361 -4.76 -22.05 -0.75
C SER A 361 -4.32 -23.16 0.20
N ASP A 362 -3.02 -23.38 0.21
CA ASP A 362 -2.34 -24.09 1.29
C ASP A 362 -2.55 -23.40 2.66
N ASN A 363 -3.06 -22.16 2.71
CA ASN A 363 -3.22 -21.38 3.93
C ASN A 363 -4.64 -20.81 4.10
N ASP A 364 -5.66 -21.44 3.52
CA ASP A 364 -7.06 -20.95 3.63
C ASP A 364 -7.51 -20.84 5.10
N GLY A 365 -7.09 -21.76 5.97
CA GLY A 365 -7.40 -21.70 7.40
C GLY A 365 -6.80 -20.46 8.08
N LEU A 366 -5.56 -20.11 7.76
CA LEU A 366 -4.78 -19.06 8.39
C LEU A 366 -5.29 -17.70 7.95
N TRP A 367 -5.45 -17.49 6.64
CA TRP A 367 -6.00 -16.25 6.10
C TRP A 367 -7.41 -16.01 6.60
N THR A 368 -8.21 -17.07 6.75
CA THR A 368 -9.55 -16.99 7.33
C THR A 368 -9.51 -16.74 8.82
N ALA A 369 -8.57 -17.33 9.57
CA ALA A 369 -8.39 -17.07 10.99
C ALA A 369 -7.99 -15.61 11.28
N MET A 370 -7.12 -15.03 10.45
CA MET A 370 -6.70 -13.63 10.57
C MET A 370 -7.86 -12.68 10.24
N TYR A 371 -8.60 -12.91 9.16
CA TYR A 371 -9.82 -12.16 8.84
C TYR A 371 -10.87 -12.29 9.94
N LEU A 372 -11.12 -13.51 10.43
CA LEU A 372 -12.02 -13.77 11.55
C LEU A 372 -11.58 -13.02 12.81
N GLY A 373 -10.29 -12.96 13.10
CA GLY A 373 -9.72 -12.13 14.16
C GLY A 373 -10.10 -10.65 14.00
N GLY A 374 -9.96 -10.12 12.79
CA GLY A 374 -10.41 -8.76 12.43
C GLY A 374 -11.89 -8.52 12.73
N GLU A 375 -12.77 -9.43 12.28
CA GLU A 375 -14.22 -9.33 12.51
C GLU A 375 -14.61 -9.48 13.99
N ILE A 376 -13.91 -10.34 14.75
CA ILE A 376 -14.09 -10.46 16.19
C ILE A 376 -13.77 -9.14 16.87
N PHE A 377 -12.64 -8.50 16.52
CA PHE A 377 -12.26 -7.20 17.07
C PHE A 377 -13.19 -6.08 16.64
N ARG A 378 -13.66 -6.10 15.39
CA ARG A 378 -14.69 -5.19 14.88
C ARG A 378 -15.93 -5.28 15.75
N TYR A 379 -16.50 -6.47 15.90
CA TYR A 379 -17.67 -6.68 16.74
C TYR A 379 -17.40 -6.28 18.20
N ALA A 380 -16.22 -6.59 18.74
CA ALA A 380 -15.85 -6.23 20.10
C ALA A 380 -15.84 -4.70 20.29
N ALA A 381 -15.34 -3.94 19.31
CA ALA A 381 -15.25 -2.49 19.33
C ALA A 381 -16.56 -1.75 18.98
N THR A 382 -17.41 -2.32 18.12
CA THR A 382 -18.58 -1.61 17.55
C THR A 382 -19.93 -2.20 17.92
N LYS A 383 -19.98 -3.49 18.27
CA LYS A 383 -21.23 -4.28 18.42
C LYS A 383 -22.08 -4.36 17.14
N ASP A 384 -21.46 -4.18 15.98
CA ASP A 384 -22.11 -4.28 14.67
C ASP A 384 -22.63 -5.70 14.39
N PRO A 385 -23.94 -5.91 14.17
CA PRO A 385 -24.48 -7.24 13.88
C PRO A 385 -23.92 -7.87 12.61
N GLU A 386 -23.53 -7.10 11.61
CA GLU A 386 -22.91 -7.63 10.38
C GLU A 386 -21.54 -8.26 10.68
N ALA A 387 -20.76 -7.64 11.57
CA ALA A 387 -19.49 -8.22 12.01
C ALA A 387 -19.69 -9.56 12.74
N LEU A 388 -20.75 -9.66 13.56
CA LEU A 388 -21.09 -10.92 14.21
C LEU A 388 -21.52 -11.98 13.19
N GLN A 389 -22.27 -11.60 12.15
CA GLN A 389 -22.67 -12.51 11.09
C GLN A 389 -21.45 -13.01 10.30
N ASN A 390 -20.52 -12.13 9.96
CA ASN A 390 -19.24 -12.52 9.34
C ASN A 390 -18.44 -13.48 10.22
N CYS A 391 -18.41 -13.25 11.55
CA CYS A 391 -17.79 -14.19 12.48
C CYS A 391 -18.42 -15.58 12.44
N ARG A 392 -19.75 -15.69 12.26
CA ARG A 392 -20.44 -16.98 12.16
C ARG A 392 -20.02 -17.72 10.91
N GLU A 393 -20.07 -17.04 9.76
CA GLU A 393 -19.76 -17.65 8.46
C GLU A 393 -18.31 -18.12 8.38
N SER A 394 -17.36 -17.30 8.86
CA SER A 394 -15.96 -17.72 8.92
C SER A 394 -15.75 -18.85 9.92
N LEU A 395 -16.41 -18.84 11.09
CA LEU A 395 -16.31 -19.97 12.02
C LEU A 395 -16.89 -21.26 11.42
N ASP A 396 -17.98 -21.18 10.65
CA ASP A 396 -18.59 -22.35 9.99
C ASP A 396 -17.60 -22.99 9.01
N ALA A 397 -16.87 -22.20 8.21
CA ALA A 397 -15.80 -22.70 7.34
C ALA A 397 -14.63 -23.30 8.13
N MET A 398 -14.19 -22.61 9.19
CA MET A 398 -13.08 -23.06 10.03
C MET A 398 -13.40 -24.35 10.81
N GLU A 399 -14.63 -24.49 11.34
CA GLU A 399 -15.09 -25.72 11.97
C GLU A 399 -15.14 -26.86 10.95
N ARG A 400 -15.58 -26.55 9.73
CA ARG A 400 -15.68 -27.56 8.67
C ARG A 400 -14.33 -28.17 8.29
N LEU A 401 -13.21 -27.42 8.40
CA LEU A 401 -11.87 -27.97 8.25
C LEU A 401 -11.63 -29.17 9.18
N TYR A 402 -12.24 -29.21 10.36
CA TYR A 402 -12.11 -30.34 11.30
C TYR A 402 -13.13 -31.45 11.05
N THR A 403 -14.33 -31.12 10.55
CA THR A 403 -15.41 -32.10 10.39
C THR A 403 -15.39 -32.81 9.04
N ILE A 404 -14.68 -32.27 8.05
CA ILE A 404 -14.57 -32.88 6.72
C ILE A 404 -13.55 -34.03 6.67
N THR A 405 -12.60 -34.03 7.61
CA THR A 405 -11.58 -35.06 7.69
C THR A 405 -12.10 -36.28 8.49
N PRO A 406 -11.62 -37.50 8.19
CA PRO A 406 -11.94 -38.67 9.00
C PRO A 406 -11.08 -38.75 10.29
N VAL A 407 -10.17 -37.81 10.52
CA VAL A 407 -9.14 -37.86 11.56
C VAL A 407 -9.54 -36.95 12.73
N PRO A 408 -9.94 -37.51 13.90
CA PRO A 408 -10.39 -36.69 15.01
C PRO A 408 -9.33 -35.68 15.47
N GLY A 409 -9.70 -34.40 15.42
CA GLY A 409 -8.88 -33.28 15.87
C GLY A 409 -7.79 -32.81 14.91
N PHE A 410 -7.70 -33.38 13.72
CA PHE A 410 -6.88 -32.88 12.64
C PHE A 410 -7.70 -31.99 11.69
N PRO A 411 -7.35 -30.70 11.53
CA PRO A 411 -7.96 -29.85 10.52
C PRO A 411 -7.35 -30.09 9.14
N ALA A 412 -8.17 -30.09 8.09
CA ALA A 412 -7.72 -29.91 6.70
C ALA A 412 -7.08 -28.53 6.49
N ARG A 413 -6.38 -28.35 5.36
CA ARG A 413 -5.90 -27.03 4.87
C ARG A 413 -6.99 -26.25 4.15
N SER A 414 -7.77 -26.98 3.35
CA SER A 414 -8.84 -26.43 2.52
C SER A 414 -9.86 -27.52 2.18
N PHE A 415 -10.96 -27.13 1.55
CA PHE A 415 -11.92 -28.04 0.94
C PHE A 415 -12.57 -27.44 -0.29
N GLU A 416 -13.05 -28.30 -1.19
CA GLU A 416 -13.72 -27.93 -2.44
C GLU A 416 -14.67 -29.04 -2.91
N ARG A 417 -15.55 -28.73 -3.87
CA ARG A 417 -16.43 -29.68 -4.52
C ARG A 417 -15.66 -30.79 -5.24
N SER A 418 -16.15 -32.02 -5.10
CA SER A 418 -15.53 -33.17 -5.76
C SER A 418 -15.57 -33.07 -7.29
N GLY A 419 -14.56 -33.66 -7.93
CA GLY A 419 -14.42 -33.70 -9.39
C GLY A 419 -13.40 -32.70 -9.95
N HIS A 420 -12.88 -31.81 -9.11
CA HIS A 420 -11.98 -30.73 -9.53
C HIS A 420 -10.53 -30.89 -9.04
N MET A 421 -10.16 -31.96 -8.32
CA MET A 421 -8.80 -32.12 -7.74
C MET A 421 -7.62 -31.81 -8.69
N LYS A 422 -7.76 -32.12 -9.99
CA LYS A 422 -6.70 -31.88 -10.99
C LYS A 422 -6.48 -30.40 -11.33
N GLU A 423 -7.48 -29.56 -11.06
CA GLU A 423 -7.47 -28.12 -11.30
C GLU A 423 -6.95 -27.36 -10.08
N LEU A 424 -6.90 -28.02 -8.91
CA LEU A 424 -6.50 -27.44 -7.63
C LEU A 424 -4.99 -27.50 -7.42
N SER A 425 -4.49 -26.56 -6.64
CA SER A 425 -3.07 -26.49 -6.28
C SER A 425 -2.66 -27.69 -5.42
N ASP A 426 -1.47 -28.23 -5.68
CA ASP A 426 -0.93 -29.43 -5.02
C ASP A 426 -1.93 -30.60 -5.04
N SER A 427 -2.46 -30.92 -6.23
CA SER A 427 -3.48 -31.95 -6.46
C SER A 427 -3.19 -33.30 -5.77
N GLU A 428 -1.93 -33.63 -5.52
CA GLU A 428 -1.50 -34.85 -4.83
C GLU A 428 -1.84 -34.88 -3.32
N ARG A 429 -2.16 -33.71 -2.73
CA ARG A 429 -2.53 -33.57 -1.31
C ARG A 429 -4.04 -33.65 -1.08
N TRP A 430 -4.84 -33.64 -2.13
CA TRP A 430 -6.30 -33.67 -2.01
C TRP A 430 -6.83 -35.09 -1.78
N GLN A 431 -7.74 -35.21 -0.83
CA GLN A 431 -8.36 -36.45 -0.40
C GLN A 431 -9.88 -36.37 -0.58
N HIS A 432 -10.52 -37.49 -0.94
CA HIS A 432 -11.98 -37.55 -0.94
C HIS A 432 -12.52 -37.50 0.49
N ALA A 433 -13.57 -36.72 0.73
CA ALA A 433 -14.30 -36.76 1.98
C ALA A 433 -15.22 -38.00 2.05
N SER A 434 -15.79 -38.25 3.22
CA SER A 434 -16.83 -39.30 3.39
C SER A 434 -18.12 -38.95 2.63
N ASP A 435 -18.44 -37.66 2.55
CA ASP A 435 -19.45 -37.11 1.66
C ASP A 435 -18.87 -36.99 0.24
N LYS A 436 -19.54 -37.62 -0.74
CA LYS A 436 -19.07 -37.74 -2.12
C LYS A 436 -19.06 -36.42 -2.90
N GLU A 437 -19.70 -35.38 -2.36
CA GLU A 437 -19.76 -34.06 -2.97
C GLU A 437 -18.52 -33.20 -2.67
N TRP A 438 -17.59 -33.69 -1.83
CA TRP A 438 -16.48 -32.88 -1.32
C TRP A 438 -15.13 -33.59 -1.29
N ASP A 439 -14.09 -32.81 -1.56
CA ASP A 439 -12.69 -33.15 -1.40
C ASP A 439 -12.05 -32.18 -0.38
N TRP A 440 -11.01 -32.62 0.32
CA TRP A 440 -10.30 -31.83 1.31
C TRP A 440 -8.78 -31.95 1.16
N LYS A 441 -8.06 -30.88 1.46
CA LYS A 441 -6.59 -30.81 1.29
C LYS A 441 -5.89 -31.18 2.60
N SER A 442 -4.99 -32.16 2.57
CA SER A 442 -4.25 -32.64 3.75
C SER A 442 -2.97 -31.84 4.01
N THR A 443 -2.07 -32.34 4.88
CA THR A 443 -0.73 -31.79 5.18
C THR A 443 -0.72 -30.43 5.88
N THR A 444 -1.65 -30.23 6.79
CA THR A 444 -1.82 -28.96 7.50
C THR A 444 -0.55 -28.51 8.23
N SER A 445 -0.22 -27.24 8.05
CA SER A 445 1.02 -26.65 8.51
C SER A 445 0.86 -26.02 9.91
N SER A 446 1.96 -25.68 10.57
CA SER A 446 1.96 -25.17 11.95
C SER A 446 1.46 -23.73 12.08
N ASP A 447 1.58 -22.95 11.02
CA ASP A 447 1.02 -21.60 10.84
C ASP A 447 -0.52 -21.61 10.89
N GLU A 448 -1.15 -22.55 10.18
CA GLU A 448 -2.59 -22.82 10.24
C GLU A 448 -3.04 -23.05 11.69
N VAL A 449 -2.35 -23.96 12.39
CA VAL A 449 -2.71 -24.37 13.76
C VAL A 449 -2.63 -23.20 14.73
N ILE A 450 -1.59 -22.35 14.66
CA ILE A 450 -1.49 -21.19 15.56
C ILE A 450 -2.51 -20.11 15.21
N GLY A 451 -2.81 -19.89 13.92
CA GLY A 451 -3.89 -19.01 13.46
C GLY A 451 -5.26 -19.45 14.01
N HIS A 452 -5.59 -20.74 13.91
CA HIS A 452 -6.83 -21.31 14.44
C HIS A 452 -6.97 -21.04 15.94
N ILE A 453 -5.92 -21.33 16.71
CA ILE A 453 -5.89 -21.09 18.16
C ILE A 453 -6.05 -19.60 18.51
N PHE A 454 -5.42 -18.71 17.74
CA PHE A 454 -5.59 -17.28 17.89
C PHE A 454 -7.06 -16.87 17.72
N ALA A 455 -7.67 -17.21 16.57
CA ALA A 455 -9.03 -16.81 16.26
C ALA A 455 -10.06 -17.42 17.21
N PHE A 456 -9.95 -18.72 17.52
CA PHE A 456 -10.86 -19.39 18.46
C PHE A 456 -10.69 -18.85 19.88
N GLY A 457 -9.45 -18.57 20.30
CA GLY A 457 -9.15 -17.99 21.60
C GLY A 457 -9.73 -16.58 21.75
N ALA A 458 -9.57 -15.73 20.72
CA ALA A 458 -10.17 -14.40 20.68
C ALA A 458 -11.72 -14.48 20.68
N MET A 459 -12.30 -15.40 19.91
CA MET A 459 -13.74 -15.61 19.86
C MET A 459 -14.30 -16.03 21.24
N ALA A 460 -13.68 -17.01 21.88
CA ALA A 460 -14.12 -17.51 23.18
C ALA A 460 -14.04 -16.45 24.30
N GLU A 461 -13.10 -15.51 24.19
CA GLU A 461 -12.95 -14.38 25.11
C GLU A 461 -13.97 -13.27 24.81
N LEU A 462 -14.08 -12.84 23.56
CA LEU A 462 -14.67 -11.54 23.20
C LEU A 462 -16.10 -11.62 22.66
N ILE A 463 -16.52 -12.76 22.13
CA ILE A 463 -17.86 -12.93 21.58
C ILE A 463 -18.81 -13.44 22.69
N PRO A 464 -19.88 -12.70 23.02
CA PRO A 464 -20.82 -13.07 24.08
C PRO A 464 -21.82 -14.15 23.65
N ASP A 465 -21.94 -14.41 22.34
CA ASP A 465 -22.79 -15.48 21.83
C ASP A 465 -22.31 -16.84 22.37
N LYS A 466 -23.17 -17.48 23.16
CA LYS A 466 -22.84 -18.73 23.86
C LYS A 466 -22.57 -19.89 22.91
N ASN A 467 -23.24 -19.93 21.75
CA ASN A 467 -23.06 -21.01 20.78
C ASN A 467 -21.68 -20.90 20.11
N LEU A 468 -21.34 -19.72 19.59
CA LEU A 468 -20.04 -19.48 18.94
C LEU A 468 -18.88 -19.69 19.92
N LYS A 469 -19.03 -19.16 21.15
CA LYS A 469 -18.06 -19.38 22.22
C LYS A 469 -17.87 -20.86 22.51
N SER A 470 -18.96 -21.63 22.65
CA SER A 470 -18.86 -23.07 22.93
C SER A 470 -18.17 -23.83 21.79
N ARG A 471 -18.51 -23.52 20.53
CA ARG A 471 -17.89 -24.13 19.35
C ARG A 471 -16.39 -23.84 19.30
N ALA A 472 -15.99 -22.58 19.48
CA ALA A 472 -14.58 -22.19 19.52
C ALA A 472 -13.79 -22.94 20.62
N ILE A 473 -14.34 -23.06 21.83
CA ILE A 473 -13.70 -23.81 22.93
C ILE A 473 -13.57 -25.30 22.59
N THR A 474 -14.60 -25.89 21.98
CA THR A 474 -14.57 -27.29 21.51
C THR A 474 -13.50 -27.50 20.44
N LEU A 475 -13.32 -26.57 19.50
CA LEU A 475 -12.30 -26.67 18.46
C LEU A 475 -10.88 -26.56 19.04
N ILE A 476 -10.66 -25.65 20.00
CA ILE A 476 -9.39 -25.56 20.74
C ILE A 476 -9.09 -26.89 21.44
N ASP A 477 -10.06 -27.45 22.17
CA ASP A 477 -9.90 -28.70 22.91
C ASP A 477 -9.64 -29.88 21.96
N THR A 478 -10.36 -29.93 20.85
CA THR A 478 -10.26 -30.96 19.81
C THR A 478 -8.87 -30.99 19.18
N LEU A 479 -8.38 -29.84 18.69
CA LEU A 479 -7.04 -29.70 18.11
C LEU A 479 -5.94 -30.06 19.12
N MET A 480 -6.00 -29.47 20.32
CA MET A 480 -4.94 -29.69 21.31
C MET A 480 -4.97 -31.08 21.93
N SER A 481 -6.13 -31.73 21.96
CA SER A 481 -6.23 -33.14 22.35
C SER A 481 -5.50 -34.03 21.36
N HIS A 482 -5.69 -33.79 20.05
CA HIS A 482 -5.00 -34.50 19.00
C HIS A 482 -3.48 -34.35 19.11
N ILE A 483 -2.97 -33.13 19.28
CA ILE A 483 -1.52 -32.88 19.41
C ILE A 483 -0.94 -33.60 20.64
N ILE A 484 -1.61 -33.54 21.80
CA ILE A 484 -1.13 -34.22 23.01
C ILE A 484 -1.19 -35.76 22.87
N SER A 485 -2.26 -36.31 22.30
CA SER A 485 -2.41 -37.77 22.17
C SER A 485 -1.38 -38.38 21.22
N HIS A 486 -0.81 -37.56 20.33
CA HIS A 486 0.21 -37.96 19.38
C HIS A 486 1.59 -37.39 19.72
N ASP A 487 1.92 -37.31 21.00
CA ASP A 487 3.24 -36.91 21.50
C ASP A 487 3.77 -35.59 20.90
N MET A 488 2.90 -34.58 20.85
CA MET A 488 3.20 -33.23 20.36
C MET A 488 3.42 -33.15 18.84
N TYR A 489 2.88 -34.08 18.08
CA TYR A 489 2.82 -34.03 16.62
C TYR A 489 1.37 -33.83 16.14
N LEU A 490 1.22 -33.10 15.02
CA LEU A 490 -0.01 -33.08 14.26
C LEU A 490 0.03 -34.26 13.27
N ILE A 491 -0.72 -35.32 13.56
CA ILE A 491 -0.75 -36.54 12.76
C ILE A 491 -1.86 -36.45 11.72
N ASP A 492 -1.49 -36.71 10.47
CA ASP A 492 -2.38 -36.65 9.31
C ASP A 492 -3.12 -37.99 9.08
N PHE A 493 -3.96 -38.05 8.05
CA PHE A 493 -4.78 -39.22 7.70
C PHE A 493 -3.96 -40.47 7.36
N ASP A 494 -2.70 -40.33 6.97
CA ASP A 494 -1.79 -41.44 6.68
C ASP A 494 -1.11 -42.00 7.94
N GLY A 495 -1.44 -41.44 9.13
CA GLY A 495 -0.86 -41.84 10.41
C GLY A 495 0.53 -41.27 10.67
N LYS A 496 1.03 -40.35 9.85
CA LYS A 496 2.35 -39.72 10.02
C LYS A 496 2.23 -38.26 10.43
N PRO A 497 3.27 -37.70 11.08
CA PRO A 497 3.33 -36.26 11.32
C PRO A 497 3.32 -35.48 10.02
N THR A 498 2.55 -34.39 9.99
CA THR A 498 2.68 -33.35 8.96
C THR A 498 4.09 -32.80 8.92
N MET A 499 4.48 -32.15 7.81
CA MET A 499 5.84 -31.62 7.65
C MET A 499 6.22 -30.64 8.76
N TRP A 500 5.31 -29.72 9.10
CA TRP A 500 5.58 -28.57 9.97
C TRP A 500 4.89 -28.64 11.34
N GLY A 501 3.81 -29.42 11.50
CA GLY A 501 3.10 -29.58 12.77
C GLY A 501 3.85 -30.46 13.78
N LYS A 502 5.01 -30.00 14.25
CA LYS A 502 5.93 -30.75 15.12
C LYS A 502 6.39 -29.90 16.30
N TRP A 503 5.97 -30.29 17.50
CA TRP A 503 6.34 -29.62 18.76
C TRP A 503 6.89 -30.60 19.80
N ASN A 504 7.36 -31.75 19.36
CA ASN A 504 8.00 -32.73 20.23
C ASN A 504 9.38 -32.24 20.71
N PRO A 505 9.75 -32.46 21.99
CA PRO A 505 11.06 -32.07 22.50
C PRO A 505 12.26 -32.57 21.70
N ALA A 506 12.21 -33.78 21.13
CA ALA A 506 13.30 -34.33 20.34
C ALA A 506 13.51 -33.54 19.04
N TYR A 507 12.43 -33.10 18.39
CA TYR A 507 12.49 -32.27 17.19
C TYR A 507 12.87 -30.82 17.53
N VAL A 508 12.15 -30.18 18.45
CA VAL A 508 12.37 -28.75 18.77
C VAL A 508 13.78 -28.49 19.30
N ASN A 509 14.32 -29.40 20.11
CA ASN A 509 15.67 -29.23 20.67
C ASN A 509 16.78 -29.86 19.80
N SER A 510 16.48 -30.49 18.66
CA SER A 510 17.51 -30.88 17.70
C SER A 510 18.09 -29.66 16.98
N PHE A 511 17.29 -28.61 16.83
CA PHE A 511 17.76 -27.35 16.26
C PHE A 511 18.79 -26.65 17.17
N PRO A 512 19.89 -26.12 16.60
CA PRO A 512 20.76 -25.19 17.29
C PRO A 512 19.99 -24.01 17.89
N THR A 513 20.53 -23.45 18.97
CA THR A 513 19.80 -22.43 19.75
C THR A 513 19.61 -21.10 19.04
N ASN A 514 20.37 -20.85 17.96
CA ASN A 514 20.28 -19.68 17.10
C ASN A 514 19.38 -19.88 15.87
N VAL A 515 18.78 -21.07 15.69
CA VAL A 515 17.81 -21.30 14.61
C VAL A 515 16.40 -20.93 15.09
N GLY A 516 15.69 -20.13 14.28
CA GLY A 516 14.38 -19.54 14.59
C GLY A 516 13.34 -20.54 15.08
N ASP A 517 13.21 -21.67 14.38
CA ASP A 517 12.28 -22.77 14.68
C ASP A 517 12.29 -23.23 16.12
N ARG A 518 13.45 -23.25 16.78
CA ARG A 518 13.55 -23.70 18.17
C ARG A 518 12.78 -22.78 19.11
N LYS A 519 12.97 -21.48 18.95
CA LYS A 519 12.25 -20.46 19.73
C LYS A 519 10.79 -20.41 19.29
N LEU A 520 10.51 -20.52 18.00
CA LEU A 520 9.16 -20.41 17.42
C LEU A 520 8.27 -21.53 17.93
N ASN A 521 8.69 -22.77 17.71
CA ASN A 521 7.91 -23.94 18.09
C ASN A 521 7.70 -23.99 19.61
N SER A 522 8.69 -23.61 20.41
CA SER A 522 8.56 -23.51 21.87
C SER A 522 7.53 -22.45 22.29
N SER A 523 7.48 -21.32 21.58
CA SER A 523 6.56 -20.20 21.86
C SER A 523 5.13 -20.52 21.46
N ASN A 524 4.94 -21.05 20.24
CA ASN A 524 3.64 -21.36 19.69
C ASN A 524 2.94 -22.44 20.52
N ILE A 525 3.60 -23.56 20.79
CA ILE A 525 2.95 -24.64 21.56
C ILE A 525 2.66 -24.22 23.00
N THR A 526 3.47 -23.33 23.57
CA THR A 526 3.20 -22.70 24.87
C THR A 526 1.92 -21.87 24.79
N ALA A 527 1.79 -21.01 23.78
CA ALA A 527 0.58 -20.19 23.56
C ALA A 527 -0.67 -21.07 23.38
N MET A 528 -0.56 -22.16 22.60
CA MET A 528 -1.66 -23.08 22.34
C MET A 528 -2.11 -23.83 23.59
N LEU A 529 -1.18 -24.42 24.35
CA LEU A 529 -1.49 -25.13 25.59
C LEU A 529 -2.06 -24.20 26.67
N GLN A 530 -1.55 -22.96 26.79
CA GLN A 530 -2.09 -21.97 27.69
C GLN A 530 -3.53 -21.59 27.33
N THR A 531 -3.79 -21.34 26.05
CA THR A 531 -5.13 -21.04 25.54
C THR A 531 -6.10 -22.18 25.82
N ALA A 532 -5.72 -23.42 25.53
CA ALA A 532 -6.53 -24.60 25.81
C ALA A 532 -6.82 -24.77 27.31
N TYR A 533 -5.81 -24.64 28.17
CA TYR A 533 -6.03 -24.70 29.62
C TYR A 533 -6.94 -23.56 30.11
N HIS A 534 -6.75 -22.35 29.60
CA HIS A 534 -7.52 -21.18 30.03
C HIS A 534 -9.02 -21.38 29.84
N PHE A 535 -9.45 -21.90 28.69
CA PHE A 535 -10.88 -22.07 28.39
C PHE A 535 -11.46 -23.41 28.85
N THR A 536 -10.70 -24.50 28.76
CA THR A 536 -11.23 -25.84 29.10
C THR A 536 -11.05 -26.21 30.57
N LYS A 537 -10.10 -25.57 31.27
CA LYS A 537 -9.62 -25.94 32.61
C LYS A 537 -9.17 -27.40 32.75
N LYS A 538 -8.91 -28.11 31.64
CA LYS A 538 -8.46 -29.50 31.67
C LYS A 538 -6.98 -29.56 32.06
N GLU A 539 -6.70 -30.20 33.19
CA GLU A 539 -5.35 -30.29 33.78
C GLU A 539 -4.30 -30.91 32.85
N LYS A 540 -4.69 -31.74 31.88
CA LYS A 540 -3.76 -32.33 30.90
C LYS A 540 -2.93 -31.27 30.16
N TYR A 541 -3.54 -30.12 29.82
CA TYR A 541 -2.87 -29.05 29.10
C TYR A 541 -1.83 -28.33 29.97
N LYS A 542 -2.22 -27.95 31.19
CA LYS A 542 -1.32 -27.32 32.16
C LYS A 542 -0.16 -28.25 32.53
N LYS A 543 -0.43 -29.53 32.78
CA LYS A 543 0.60 -30.53 33.10
C LYS A 543 1.61 -30.66 31.96
N LYS A 544 1.16 -30.80 30.71
CA LYS A 544 2.07 -30.91 29.56
C LYS A 544 2.86 -29.61 29.33
N LEU A 545 2.24 -28.46 29.50
CA LEU A 545 2.91 -27.16 29.42
C LEU A 545 4.06 -27.03 30.43
N LEU A 546 3.80 -27.33 31.70
CA LEU A 546 4.81 -27.28 32.75
C LEU A 546 5.92 -28.31 32.52
N ASP A 547 5.59 -29.50 32.04
CA ASP A 547 6.55 -30.54 31.65
C ASP A 547 7.52 -30.04 30.57
N LEU A 548 7.00 -29.45 29.48
CA LEU A 548 7.82 -28.88 28.39
C LEU A 548 8.73 -27.74 28.89
N MET A 549 8.21 -26.86 29.76
CA MET A 549 9.01 -25.76 30.32
C MET A 549 10.10 -26.23 31.27
N GLN A 550 9.77 -27.11 32.21
CA GLN A 550 10.63 -27.47 33.33
C GLN A 550 11.64 -28.56 32.96
N LYS A 551 11.26 -29.53 32.11
CA LYS A 551 12.11 -30.67 31.76
C LYS A 551 12.78 -30.54 30.39
N HIS A 552 12.13 -29.85 29.45
CA HIS A 552 12.60 -29.76 28.06
C HIS A 552 13.11 -28.38 27.67
N GLY A 553 13.14 -27.42 28.60
CA GLY A 553 13.77 -26.12 28.41
C GLY A 553 12.99 -25.14 27.52
N TYR A 554 11.68 -25.35 27.31
CA TYR A 554 10.92 -24.52 26.35
C TYR A 554 10.81 -23.06 26.78
N LEU A 555 10.80 -22.77 28.10
CA LEU A 555 10.85 -21.40 28.58
C LEU A 555 12.22 -20.76 28.28
N THR A 556 13.30 -21.52 28.40
CA THR A 556 14.64 -21.04 28.04
C THR A 556 14.73 -20.74 26.55
N ASN A 557 14.20 -21.61 25.69
CA ASN A 557 14.13 -21.38 24.24
C ASN A 557 13.37 -20.08 23.92
N GLN A 558 12.20 -19.86 24.53
CA GLN A 558 11.36 -18.66 24.36
C GLN A 558 12.09 -17.35 24.72
N MET A 559 12.87 -17.37 25.79
CA MET A 559 13.52 -16.17 26.33
C MET A 559 14.84 -15.78 25.63
N ARG A 560 15.29 -16.53 24.61
CA ARG A 560 16.45 -16.13 23.81
C ARG A 560 16.17 -14.86 23.02
N SER A 561 17.15 -13.97 22.88
CA SER A 561 16.95 -12.74 22.13
C SER A 561 16.79 -13.03 20.64
N MET A 562 15.93 -12.28 19.95
CA MET A 562 15.82 -12.31 18.49
C MET A 562 17.12 -11.93 17.79
N ASN A 563 18.00 -11.17 18.43
CA ASN A 563 19.34 -10.85 17.92
C ASN A 563 20.28 -12.06 17.85
N GLU A 564 19.96 -13.16 18.56
CA GLU A 564 20.70 -14.42 18.45
C GLU A 564 20.24 -15.27 17.26
N ILE A 565 19.10 -14.94 16.63
CA ILE A 565 18.57 -15.73 15.50
C ILE A 565 19.40 -15.44 14.25
N GLY A 566 19.91 -16.50 13.62
CA GLY A 566 20.82 -16.41 12.49
C GLY A 566 21.09 -17.76 11.84
N LYS A 567 22.06 -17.77 10.92
CA LYS A 567 22.47 -18.98 10.20
C LYS A 567 22.92 -20.07 11.18
N ALA A 568 22.49 -21.30 10.94
CA ALA A 568 22.96 -22.44 11.70
C ALA A 568 24.50 -22.57 11.62
N PRO A 569 25.15 -23.11 12.68
CA PRO A 569 26.57 -23.44 12.66
C PRO A 569 26.94 -24.35 11.47
N ALA A 570 28.18 -24.27 11.00
CA ALA A 570 28.65 -25.04 9.85
C ALA A 570 28.57 -26.57 10.06
N ASP A 571 28.68 -27.01 11.30
CA ASP A 571 28.59 -28.40 11.76
C ASP A 571 27.14 -28.84 12.11
N ALA A 572 26.15 -27.96 11.98
CA ALA A 572 24.74 -28.33 12.13
C ALA A 572 24.29 -29.27 10.99
N ASP A 573 23.21 -30.01 11.23
CA ASP A 573 22.59 -30.83 10.20
C ASP A 573 22.01 -29.98 9.05
N GLU A 574 21.80 -30.62 7.90
CA GLU A 574 21.31 -29.94 6.69
C GLU A 574 19.90 -29.37 6.85
N HIS A 575 19.06 -29.96 7.69
CA HIS A 575 17.73 -29.44 7.95
C HIS A 575 17.82 -28.10 8.70
N ALA A 576 18.64 -28.00 9.74
CA ALA A 576 18.87 -26.76 10.47
C ALA A 576 19.48 -25.65 9.58
N LYS A 577 20.39 -26.01 8.65
CA LYS A 577 20.94 -25.06 7.67
C LYS A 577 19.87 -24.55 6.70
N HIS A 578 19.02 -25.45 6.20
CA HIS A 578 17.91 -25.07 5.32
C HIS A 578 16.91 -24.15 6.02
N MET A 579 16.60 -24.43 7.29
CA MET A 579 15.70 -23.60 8.10
C MET A 579 16.29 -22.25 8.54
N SER A 580 17.55 -21.96 8.19
CA SER A 580 18.24 -20.73 8.58
C SER A 580 19.03 -20.10 7.43
N ASP A 581 18.53 -20.24 6.20
CA ASP A 581 19.11 -19.63 5.00
C ASP A 581 18.85 -18.11 4.91
N GLY A 582 17.90 -17.62 5.70
CA GLY A 582 17.56 -16.21 5.90
C GLY A 582 16.54 -16.05 7.02
N TRP A 583 16.15 -14.80 7.28
CA TRP A 583 15.03 -14.49 8.17
C TRP A 583 13.71 -14.95 7.53
N ASN A 584 12.95 -15.79 8.24
CA ASN A 584 11.68 -16.28 7.77
C ASN A 584 10.53 -15.41 8.30
N HIS A 585 9.97 -14.55 7.44
CA HIS A 585 8.88 -13.65 7.83
C HIS A 585 7.56 -14.38 8.15
N SER A 586 7.41 -15.65 7.74
CA SER A 586 6.29 -16.48 8.19
C SER A 586 6.39 -16.82 9.67
N ASP A 587 7.61 -16.94 10.21
CA ASP A 587 7.81 -17.16 11.65
C ASP A 587 7.29 -15.95 12.44
N ASP A 588 7.52 -14.73 11.94
CA ASP A 588 7.05 -13.50 12.57
C ASP A 588 5.52 -13.52 12.70
N GLU A 589 4.83 -13.85 11.61
CA GLU A 589 3.37 -13.99 11.61
C GLU A 589 2.88 -14.98 12.66
N MET A 590 3.48 -16.16 12.70
CA MET A 590 3.15 -17.20 13.65
C MET A 590 3.36 -16.77 15.11
N TYR A 591 4.46 -16.06 15.40
CA TYR A 591 4.71 -15.51 16.73
C TYR A 591 3.63 -14.51 17.13
N PHE A 592 3.38 -13.50 16.28
CA PHE A 592 2.52 -12.38 16.64
C PHE A 592 1.06 -12.78 16.80
N VAL A 593 0.52 -13.64 15.92
CA VAL A 593 -0.82 -14.20 16.13
C VAL A 593 -0.87 -15.05 17.41
N GLY A 594 0.20 -15.80 17.71
CA GLY A 594 0.34 -16.59 18.93
C GLY A 594 0.43 -15.75 20.22
N TYR A 595 0.90 -14.50 20.15
CA TYR A 595 1.09 -13.64 21.32
C TYR A 595 -0.21 -13.27 22.03
N TRP A 596 -1.36 -13.30 21.35
CA TRP A 596 -2.67 -13.18 21.99
C TRP A 596 -2.82 -14.20 23.12
N GLY A 597 -2.67 -15.49 22.78
CA GLY A 597 -2.80 -16.59 23.73
C GLY A 597 -1.64 -16.66 24.72
N LEU A 598 -0.41 -16.40 24.25
CA LEU A 598 0.80 -16.44 25.09
C LEU A 598 0.71 -15.45 26.25
N TYR A 599 0.34 -14.20 25.97
CA TYR A 599 0.39 -13.11 26.94
C TYR A 599 -0.89 -12.99 27.77
N ARG A 600 -2.08 -13.05 27.15
CA ARG A 600 -3.35 -12.82 27.87
C ARG A 600 -3.67 -13.95 28.83
N TYR A 601 -3.30 -15.18 28.46
CA TYR A 601 -3.65 -16.38 29.20
C TYR A 601 -2.47 -16.98 29.97
N ALA A 602 -1.44 -16.18 30.23
CA ALA A 602 -0.28 -16.58 31.03
C ALA A 602 -0.70 -17.21 32.37
N LEU A 603 -0.09 -18.35 32.74
CA LEU A 603 -0.50 -19.09 33.96
C LEU A 603 -0.31 -18.28 35.26
N ASN A 604 0.60 -17.31 35.26
CA ASN A 604 0.90 -16.43 36.39
C ASN A 604 1.63 -15.16 35.91
N ASP A 605 1.76 -14.19 36.82
CA ASP A 605 2.37 -12.89 36.54
C ASP A 605 3.87 -12.99 36.19
N THR A 606 4.59 -13.97 36.73
CA THR A 606 6.00 -14.19 36.41
C THR A 606 6.18 -14.58 34.94
N LEU A 607 5.37 -15.52 34.45
CA LEU A 607 5.37 -15.90 33.03
C LEU A 607 4.88 -14.74 32.16
N LYS A 608 3.83 -14.03 32.58
CA LYS A 608 3.32 -12.86 31.85
C LYS A 608 4.39 -11.78 31.65
N ALA A 609 5.18 -11.49 32.68
CA ALA A 609 6.30 -10.55 32.60
C ALA A 609 7.39 -11.02 31.62
N LYS A 610 7.72 -12.32 31.64
CA LYS A 610 8.67 -12.93 30.69
C LYS A 610 8.16 -12.87 29.25
N TYR A 611 6.90 -13.19 29.01
CA TYR A 611 6.31 -13.09 27.67
C TYR A 611 6.25 -11.66 27.18
N LYS A 612 5.95 -10.68 28.04
CA LYS A 612 6.08 -9.26 27.67
C LYS A 612 7.49 -8.91 27.20
N GLN A 613 8.51 -9.39 27.91
CA GLN A 613 9.91 -9.17 27.51
C GLN A 613 10.21 -9.80 26.15
N GLN A 614 9.76 -11.03 25.89
CA GLN A 614 9.91 -11.70 24.60
C GLN A 614 9.23 -10.93 23.46
N ILE A 615 7.99 -10.47 23.68
CA ILE A 615 7.21 -9.74 22.66
C ILE A 615 7.90 -8.41 22.33
N ILE A 616 8.42 -7.70 23.33
CA ILE A 616 9.15 -6.44 23.13
C ILE A 616 10.47 -6.70 22.38
N ASP A 617 11.22 -7.72 22.75
CA ASP A 617 12.45 -8.12 22.04
C ASP A 617 12.20 -8.44 20.58
N HIS A 618 11.08 -9.13 20.28
CA HIS A 618 10.70 -9.43 18.91
C HIS A 618 10.24 -8.19 18.13
N TRP A 619 9.38 -7.36 18.74
CA TRP A 619 9.01 -6.07 18.14
C TRP A 619 10.23 -5.23 17.80
N GLN A 620 11.27 -5.18 18.66
CA GLN A 620 12.50 -4.44 18.36
C GLN A 620 13.22 -4.94 17.10
N ALA A 621 13.20 -6.25 16.82
CA ALA A 621 13.76 -6.82 15.60
C ALA A 621 12.93 -6.44 14.35
N GLU A 622 11.60 -6.35 14.49
CA GLU A 622 10.65 -6.07 13.40
C GLU A 622 10.49 -4.58 13.04
N ARG A 623 10.96 -3.66 13.89
CA ARG A 623 10.79 -2.19 13.66
C ARG A 623 11.20 -1.71 12.27
N PRO A 624 12.28 -2.21 11.62
CA PRO A 624 12.68 -1.75 10.30
C PRO A 624 11.59 -1.91 9.22
N GLU A 625 10.70 -2.90 9.34
CA GLU A 625 9.66 -3.19 8.35
C GLU A 625 8.42 -2.31 8.49
N LYS A 626 8.28 -1.60 9.63
CA LYS A 626 7.11 -0.76 9.93
C LYS A 626 5.78 -1.51 9.75
N GLU A 627 5.77 -2.77 10.11
CA GLU A 627 4.65 -3.67 9.91
C GLU A 627 3.46 -3.28 10.81
N GLY A 628 2.28 -3.09 10.21
CA GLY A 628 1.12 -2.55 10.91
C GLY A 628 0.57 -3.47 11.99
N ALA A 629 0.43 -4.76 11.70
CA ALA A 629 -0.05 -5.76 12.65
C ALA A 629 0.95 -5.96 13.80
N TRP A 630 2.25 -6.13 13.55
CA TRP A 630 3.26 -6.38 14.59
C TRP A 630 3.33 -5.24 15.60
N ASN A 631 3.24 -4.01 15.12
CA ASN A 631 3.17 -2.83 15.97
C ASN A 631 1.90 -2.81 16.84
N ILE A 632 0.73 -3.15 16.28
CA ILE A 632 -0.54 -3.21 17.03
C ILE A 632 -0.58 -4.38 18.01
N PHE A 633 -0.11 -5.57 17.62
CA PHE A 633 0.02 -6.72 18.52
C PHE A 633 0.93 -6.41 19.71
N THR A 634 1.98 -5.61 19.52
CA THR A 634 2.87 -5.17 20.62
C THR A 634 2.12 -4.35 21.67
N ALA A 635 1.11 -3.57 21.27
CA ALA A 635 0.28 -2.81 22.19
C ALA A 635 -0.47 -3.69 23.21
N LEU A 636 -0.74 -4.96 22.87
CA LEU A 636 -1.34 -5.96 23.78
C LEU A 636 -0.62 -6.05 25.13
N THR A 637 0.69 -5.81 25.15
CA THR A 637 1.52 -5.91 26.36
C THR A 637 1.31 -4.75 27.36
N GLY A 638 0.54 -3.73 26.98
CA GLY A 638 0.42 -2.47 27.72
C GLY A 638 1.75 -1.71 27.81
N THR A 639 2.66 -1.90 26.86
CA THR A 639 3.90 -1.10 26.78
C THR A 639 3.56 0.36 26.50
N LYS A 640 4.28 1.28 27.13
CA LYS A 640 4.07 2.73 26.95
C LYS A 640 4.53 3.21 25.57
N GLU A 641 5.54 2.55 25.03
CA GLU A 641 6.16 2.89 23.75
C GLU A 641 6.06 1.68 22.82
N PHE A 642 5.50 1.93 21.65
CA PHE A 642 5.47 1.07 20.47
C PHE A 642 5.34 1.97 19.24
N ASP A 643 5.59 1.45 18.04
CA ASP A 643 5.60 2.26 16.81
C ASP A 643 4.18 2.57 16.28
N LEU A 644 3.34 3.21 17.11
CA LEU A 644 1.96 3.59 16.76
C LEU A 644 1.87 4.46 15.50
N ASN A 645 2.79 5.41 15.34
CA ASN A 645 2.82 6.26 14.15
C ASN A 645 3.15 5.46 12.89
N GLU A 646 3.97 4.41 13.00
CA GLU A 646 4.32 3.56 11.87
C GLU A 646 3.17 2.60 11.54
N ALA A 647 2.44 2.10 12.52
CA ALA A 647 1.18 1.38 12.29
C ALA A 647 0.14 2.27 11.58
N ALA A 648 -0.03 3.51 12.02
CA ALA A 648 -0.94 4.45 11.38
C ALA A 648 -0.45 4.88 9.98
N TRP A 649 0.87 4.96 9.76
CA TRP A 649 1.45 5.17 8.44
C TRP A 649 1.16 3.97 7.52
N TYR A 650 1.42 2.74 7.97
CA TYR A 650 1.10 1.52 7.23
C TYR A 650 -0.36 1.50 6.77
N LEU A 651 -1.31 1.76 7.69
CA LEU A 651 -2.74 1.73 7.37
C LEU A 651 -3.15 2.84 6.38
N ARG A 652 -2.54 4.04 6.48
CA ARG A 652 -2.83 5.16 5.57
C ARG A 652 -2.25 4.94 4.18
N GLU A 653 -0.98 4.54 4.09
CA GLU A 653 -0.27 4.38 2.82
C GLU A 653 -0.63 3.08 2.09
N HIS A 654 -1.29 2.10 2.72
CA HIS A 654 -1.74 0.90 1.99
C HIS A 654 -2.67 1.28 0.82
N PRO A 655 -2.44 0.87 -0.43
CA PRO A 655 -3.26 1.37 -1.54
C PRO A 655 -4.70 0.83 -1.46
N LEU A 656 -5.67 1.57 -2.00
CA LEU A 656 -7.03 1.04 -2.18
C LEU A 656 -7.09 -0.08 -3.24
N ASP A 657 -6.14 -0.08 -4.17
CA ASP A 657 -5.98 -1.09 -5.21
C ASP A 657 -5.04 -2.20 -4.71
N LEU A 658 -5.62 -3.36 -4.32
CA LEU A 658 -4.88 -4.55 -3.87
C LEU A 658 -4.61 -5.57 -4.98
N ILE A 659 -4.82 -5.17 -6.23
CA ILE A 659 -4.48 -6.00 -7.39
C ILE A 659 -2.96 -6.15 -7.43
N ASP A 660 -2.50 -7.38 -7.70
CA ASP A 660 -1.10 -7.71 -7.82
C ASP A 660 -0.53 -7.24 -9.17
N TRP A 661 -0.20 -5.97 -9.24
CA TRP A 661 0.49 -5.35 -10.36
C TRP A 661 2.00 -5.66 -10.33
N SER A 662 2.63 -5.72 -11.50
CA SER A 662 4.10 -5.68 -11.58
C SER A 662 4.60 -4.35 -11.00
N ILE A 663 5.61 -4.43 -10.14
CA ILE A 663 6.23 -3.28 -9.46
C ILE A 663 7.74 -3.32 -9.65
N GLN A 664 8.35 -2.15 -9.87
CA GLN A 664 9.81 -2.02 -9.97
C GLN A 664 10.28 -0.80 -9.17
N ASN A 665 11.15 -1.04 -8.18
CA ASN A 665 11.80 0.01 -7.39
C ASN A 665 13.33 -0.11 -7.39
N SER A 666 13.91 -1.22 -7.85
CA SER A 666 15.37 -1.42 -7.88
C SER A 666 16.13 -0.40 -8.74
N HIS A 667 15.45 0.32 -9.65
CA HIS A 667 16.05 1.39 -10.46
C HIS A 667 16.15 2.74 -9.74
N ARG A 668 15.50 2.89 -8.58
CA ARG A 668 15.38 4.17 -7.90
C ARG A 668 16.73 4.71 -7.45
N LYS A 669 16.97 5.99 -7.70
CA LYS A 669 18.22 6.68 -7.32
C LYS A 669 18.07 7.49 -6.03
N ASP A 670 16.88 7.53 -5.45
CA ASP A 670 16.55 8.24 -4.22
C ASP A 670 16.61 7.38 -2.95
N ILE A 671 16.78 6.07 -3.10
CA ILE A 671 16.87 5.11 -2.00
C ILE A 671 18.32 4.73 -1.69
N GLU A 672 18.57 4.28 -0.45
CA GLU A 672 19.87 3.76 0.00
C GLU A 672 19.80 2.23 0.09
N LEU A 673 20.49 1.54 -0.82
CA LEU A 673 20.58 0.08 -0.85
C LEU A 673 21.56 -0.43 0.22
N LEU A 674 21.22 -1.56 0.83
CA LEU A 674 22.07 -2.26 1.80
C LEU A 674 22.73 -3.48 1.16
N PRO A 675 23.91 -3.89 1.66
CA PRO A 675 24.50 -5.18 1.29
C PRO A 675 23.63 -6.35 1.75
N GLU A 676 23.85 -7.52 1.15
CA GLU A 676 23.19 -8.76 1.56
C GLU A 676 23.35 -9.00 3.06
N ASN A 677 22.26 -9.38 3.72
CA ASN A 677 22.18 -9.61 5.15
C ASN A 677 21.19 -10.72 5.44
N PHE A 678 21.25 -11.29 6.66
CA PHE A 678 20.40 -12.41 7.07
C PHE A 678 18.90 -12.10 6.92
N ARG A 679 18.51 -10.84 7.16
CA ARG A 679 17.11 -10.37 7.08
C ARG A 679 16.63 -10.13 5.65
N ARG A 680 17.51 -10.22 4.65
CA ARG A 680 17.23 -9.83 3.26
C ARG A 680 16.65 -8.41 3.17
N GLN A 681 17.07 -7.53 4.07
CA GLN A 681 16.69 -6.12 4.07
C GLN A 681 17.44 -5.39 2.95
N THR A 682 16.75 -5.02 1.88
CA THR A 682 17.38 -4.46 0.66
C THR A 682 17.66 -2.96 0.75
N THR A 683 16.89 -2.22 1.55
CA THR A 683 17.02 -0.77 1.73
C THR A 683 17.13 -0.39 3.20
N LYS A 684 17.76 0.76 3.46
CA LYS A 684 17.87 1.30 4.82
C LYS A 684 16.52 1.67 5.45
N GLU A 685 15.60 2.15 4.63
CA GLU A 685 14.24 2.47 5.02
C GLU A 685 13.27 1.71 4.11
N VAL A 686 12.22 1.13 4.70
CA VAL A 686 11.17 0.45 3.95
C VAL A 686 10.38 1.45 3.10
N LEU A 687 10.00 1.04 1.89
CA LEU A 687 9.18 1.85 1.01
C LEU A 687 7.72 1.89 1.47
N PRO A 688 6.97 2.96 1.15
CA PRO A 688 5.53 3.01 1.36
C PRO A 688 4.78 1.80 0.77
N PRO A 689 3.79 1.24 1.49
CA PRO A 689 2.92 0.16 1.00
C PRO A 689 2.35 0.32 -0.42
N ASP A 690 1.99 1.53 -0.82
CA ASP A 690 1.47 1.87 -2.15
C ASP A 690 2.51 1.95 -3.27
N GLU A 691 3.80 1.98 -2.92
CA GLU A 691 4.92 1.97 -3.85
C GLU A 691 5.54 0.57 -4.02
N ARG A 692 5.21 -0.39 -3.15
CA ARG A 692 5.79 -1.75 -3.15
C ARG A 692 4.80 -2.82 -3.62
N PRO A 693 5.23 -4.08 -3.82
CA PRO A 693 4.31 -5.18 -4.12
C PRO A 693 3.31 -5.40 -2.98
N ILE A 694 2.07 -5.76 -3.32
CA ILE A 694 1.06 -6.14 -2.33
C ILE A 694 1.46 -7.47 -1.71
N GLN A 695 1.47 -7.58 -0.40
CA GLN A 695 1.87 -8.81 0.28
C GLN A 695 1.22 -8.91 1.65
N ARG A 696 1.03 -10.15 2.09
CA ARG A 696 0.58 -10.50 3.43
C ARG A 696 1.68 -10.27 4.46
N HIS A 697 1.32 -10.40 5.74
CA HIS A 697 2.22 -10.13 6.86
C HIS A 697 3.42 -11.08 6.92
N ASN A 698 3.30 -12.30 6.36
CA ASN A 698 4.40 -13.24 6.20
C ASN A 698 5.39 -12.92 5.05
N GLY A 699 5.25 -11.78 4.36
CA GLY A 699 6.15 -11.35 3.29
C GLY A 699 7.18 -10.32 3.76
N ASN A 700 8.40 -10.37 3.20
CA ASN A 700 9.47 -9.40 3.48
C ASN A 700 9.11 -7.99 2.97
N MET A 701 8.92 -7.00 3.85
CA MET A 701 8.50 -5.64 3.46
C MET A 701 9.55 -4.87 2.63
N PHE A 702 10.79 -5.38 2.56
CA PHE A 702 11.89 -4.84 1.74
C PHE A 702 11.97 -5.43 0.32
N ASN A 703 10.98 -6.21 -0.12
CA ASN A 703 10.88 -6.62 -1.52
C ASN A 703 10.61 -5.39 -2.41
N LEU A 704 11.60 -5.00 -3.22
CA LEU A 704 11.53 -3.81 -4.09
C LEU A 704 10.72 -4.06 -5.37
N ASP A 705 10.88 -5.24 -5.95
CA ASP A 705 10.38 -5.58 -7.28
C ASP A 705 9.44 -6.77 -7.21
N ARG A 706 8.45 -6.80 -8.11
CA ARG A 706 7.68 -7.99 -8.44
C ARG A 706 7.47 -8.06 -9.95
N LYS A 707 7.85 -9.19 -10.53
CA LYS A 707 7.68 -9.49 -11.96
C LYS A 707 6.76 -10.71 -12.07
N GLY A 708 5.75 -10.65 -12.93
CA GLY A 708 4.80 -11.74 -13.11
C GLY A 708 3.64 -11.35 -14.02
N ARG A 709 2.53 -12.08 -13.92
CA ARG A 709 1.26 -11.74 -14.59
C ARG A 709 0.68 -10.49 -13.91
N SER A 710 1.09 -9.32 -14.38
CA SER A 710 0.63 -8.01 -13.88
C SER A 710 -0.90 -7.92 -13.93
N GLY A 711 -1.54 -7.72 -12.79
CA GLY A 711 -3.00 -7.70 -12.68
C GLY A 711 -3.64 -9.07 -12.81
N GLY A 712 -2.90 -10.13 -12.47
CA GLY A 712 -3.36 -11.52 -12.51
C GLY A 712 -4.18 -11.95 -11.29
N SER A 713 -4.06 -11.24 -10.16
CA SER A 713 -4.76 -11.55 -8.92
C SER A 713 -5.05 -10.30 -8.08
N GLU A 714 -5.94 -10.39 -7.11
CA GLU A 714 -6.19 -9.40 -6.05
C GLU A 714 -6.14 -10.08 -4.68
N ASN A 715 -5.35 -9.52 -3.76
CA ASN A 715 -5.32 -10.00 -2.38
C ASN A 715 -6.51 -9.46 -1.59
N SER A 716 -6.99 -10.25 -0.65
CA SER A 716 -8.00 -9.79 0.30
C SER A 716 -7.42 -8.79 1.30
N ALA A 717 -8.17 -7.73 1.61
CA ALA A 717 -7.84 -6.82 2.71
C ALA A 717 -8.12 -7.40 4.10
N GLY A 718 -8.84 -8.53 4.19
CA GLY A 718 -9.29 -9.12 5.45
C GLY A 718 -8.15 -9.45 6.41
N ASP A 719 -7.19 -10.19 5.90
CA ASP A 719 -5.99 -10.63 6.60
C ASP A 719 -4.91 -9.55 6.67
N ILE A 720 -4.84 -8.64 5.68
CA ILE A 720 -3.75 -7.66 5.54
C ILE A 720 -4.03 -6.33 6.28
N TRP A 721 -5.25 -5.80 6.16
CA TRP A 721 -5.55 -4.42 6.58
C TRP A 721 -6.61 -4.37 7.70
N LEU A 722 -7.67 -5.18 7.59
CA LEU A 722 -8.78 -5.15 8.53
C LEU A 722 -8.39 -5.66 9.92
N LEU A 723 -7.57 -6.72 10.01
CA LEU A 723 -7.06 -7.25 11.27
C LEU A 723 -6.32 -6.18 12.11
N PRO A 724 -5.23 -5.53 11.65
CA PRO A 724 -4.52 -4.54 12.44
C PRO A 724 -5.38 -3.32 12.80
N TYR A 725 -6.24 -2.85 11.89
CA TYR A 725 -7.13 -1.72 12.18
C TYR A 725 -8.11 -2.03 13.31
N TRP A 726 -8.88 -3.12 13.19
CA TRP A 726 -9.90 -3.46 14.18
C TRP A 726 -9.30 -3.88 15.51
N MET A 727 -8.15 -4.57 15.51
CA MET A 727 -7.41 -4.84 16.74
C MET A 727 -6.97 -3.54 17.44
N GLY A 728 -6.45 -2.56 16.69
CA GLY A 728 -6.06 -1.25 17.24
C GLY A 728 -7.25 -0.48 17.82
N ARG A 729 -8.41 -0.53 17.16
CA ARG A 729 -9.68 0.02 17.67
C ARG A 729 -10.14 -0.66 18.96
N TYR A 730 -10.07 -1.99 19.01
CA TYR A 730 -10.44 -2.77 20.20
C TYR A 730 -9.51 -2.50 21.40
N LEU A 731 -8.20 -2.41 21.16
CA LEU A 731 -7.20 -2.09 22.19
C LEU A 731 -7.25 -0.62 22.65
N GLY A 732 -8.01 0.23 21.96
CA GLY A 732 -8.14 1.65 22.26
C GLY A 732 -6.93 2.49 21.87
N VAL A 733 -6.01 1.96 21.05
CA VAL A 733 -4.83 2.69 20.55
C VAL A 733 -5.10 3.38 19.21
N ILE A 734 -6.22 3.07 18.56
CA ILE A 734 -6.80 3.83 17.44
C ILE A 734 -8.18 4.31 17.89
N SER A 735 -8.46 5.61 17.76
CA SER A 735 -9.75 6.19 18.15
C SER A 735 -10.86 5.82 17.17
N ALA A 736 -12.11 6.09 17.56
CA ALA A 736 -13.19 6.28 16.59
C ALA A 736 -12.86 7.42 15.60
N PRO A 737 -13.45 7.42 14.39
CA PRO A 737 -13.24 8.50 13.43
C PRO A 737 -13.63 9.84 14.05
N VAL A 738 -12.72 10.81 13.95
CA VAL A 738 -12.93 12.18 14.39
C VAL A 738 -13.44 12.96 13.19
N LYS A 739 -14.69 13.43 13.27
CA LYS A 739 -15.33 14.21 12.20
C LYS A 739 -14.72 15.59 12.04
#